data_AF-A0A445EJ60-F1
#
_entry.id   AF-A0A445EJ60-F1
#
_cell.length_a   1.000
_cell.length_b   1.000
_cell.length_c   1.000
_cell.angle_alpha   90.00
_cell.angle_beta   90.00
_cell.angle_gamma   90.00
#
_symmetry.space_group_name_H-M   'P 1'
#
loop_
_entity.id
_entity.type
_entity.pdbx_description
1 polymer ?
#
loop_
_entity_poly.entity_id
_entity_poly.type
_entity_poly.pdbx_seq_one_letter_code
_entity_poly.pdbx_strand_id
1 'polypeptide(L)'
;MDNTIVLFTLSFLLVSSNGIMSQQNYSGNSVLNCNNNDAEGPSSDFLYTCNGFQKSCLAFLIFKSQTPHNTIATISNLTSSNPEDLARFNNATHSTLFRTGKEVIVPLNCSCPTTEHDDDYDEYYQAQTTYVLPKDPTYFTTANDTFQGLTTCDSLQRYNPYGVLDLHPGMVLHVPLRCACPTARQAVSGTKYLLTYSVNWGDNISNIATRFHVNASSMVDANGFSSENEMLYPFTTVLIPLTSEPNSTITKVQNGQPPSPTTLYTVRNDKTKTKRKRIIVALTSSSSFLFFLFVVVSLVFVRRKRLEIFFRGDRKGRTKQVFAEQIREGLASIELLSKVYKFDEIKEATENFSASNRIKGSVYRGVFGKEKEIMAIKKMNLGASKEVNLLGRINHFNLIKLEGYCEKDGSFYLVFEYMENGCLREWLGRRNRTTEHQCWRKRIRIAVDIANGLEYLHNFTDPCYVHKAINTDNILLNKDLRAKIANFTLAKESDREVTSSCSYYTSHVVGTRGYMAPEYLDSGRVTSKMDVYAFGVVLLELITGKDSIIVQDDGSETMLSSIILNLIDKDDAEEKLSLFIDPSLVGNSEKVYAIQLVKLSLACLVEEPSRRPNMAEIFYFSMYNKNSVSIPISDHESDEHGGVRVHTRRKRKIVIHRGNHDFREKVLRKLLRHWILIIILLASALFVFEAFTIGRKPDSTVTSELRTPNKNGGINSQLALGKEPQHDNLNRLDPPRCLKLLPVEELEHLDIPVTEESNGPVNQVLYVSEGESSFVGRNATFSLARFNLFTGNQTLEQRDTSFEIKESMMVHCGFYSLNGGFKISDEDKTYMQACEVVVSTCAFGGGDDLYQPIGMSEASLKKVCYVAFWDEITLRAQELADHRIGENGFIGKWRVVIVRDLPFVDQRLNGKIPKMLSHRLFPQAKYSLWVDSKSQFRRDPLGVLEALLWRPHSVFAISEHGARSSVYDEAKAVVKKNKAKPEEVEVQLNQYRKDGLPEVKRFSGKKALCEASVIVRKHTPLTNLLMCLWFNEVVRFTSRDQLSFPYVLWRLNAFKYINAFPVCTRKDLVNSMGHIRKAKPLQLQR
;
A
#
# COMPACT_ATOMS: atom_id res chain seq x y z
N MET A 1 41.01 14.01 -52.14
CA MET A 1 40.36 15.30 -52.42
C MET A 1 39.18 15.48 -51.44
N ASP A 2 39.43 15.39 -50.12
CA ASP A 2 38.41 14.82 -49.21
C ASP A 2 37.98 15.70 -48.03
N ASN A 3 38.71 16.78 -47.71
CA ASN A 3 38.38 17.64 -46.56
C ASN A 3 37.20 18.60 -46.83
N THR A 4 36.84 18.83 -48.10
CA THR A 4 35.72 19.72 -48.50
C THR A 4 34.36 19.10 -48.28
N ILE A 5 34.24 17.76 -48.34
CA ILE A 5 32.96 17.06 -48.19
C ILE A 5 32.51 17.09 -46.72
N VAL A 6 33.45 16.94 -45.78
CA VAL A 6 33.17 16.89 -44.32
C VAL A 6 32.52 18.20 -43.84
N LEU A 7 33.04 19.36 -44.25
CA LEU A 7 32.43 20.66 -43.92
C LEU A 7 31.00 20.78 -44.47
N PHE A 8 30.77 20.40 -45.73
CA PHE A 8 29.43 20.48 -46.33
C PHE A 8 28.42 19.57 -45.62
N THR A 9 28.82 18.37 -45.17
CA THR A 9 27.95 17.50 -44.39
C THR A 9 27.63 18.03 -42.99
N LEU A 10 28.56 18.75 -42.35
CA LEU A 10 28.34 19.39 -41.05
C LEU A 10 27.42 20.62 -41.15
N SER A 11 27.58 21.46 -42.17
CA SER A 11 26.66 22.59 -42.39
C SER A 11 25.23 22.15 -42.71
N PHE A 12 25.01 21.04 -43.41
CA PHE A 12 23.65 20.57 -43.73
C PHE A 12 22.92 19.95 -42.52
N LEU A 13 23.66 19.41 -41.55
CA LEU A 13 23.12 18.89 -40.29
C LEU A 13 22.84 20.00 -39.25
N LEU A 14 23.36 21.21 -39.45
CA LEU A 14 23.12 22.39 -38.59
C LEU A 14 22.02 23.34 -39.14
N VAL A 15 21.42 23.02 -40.29
CA VAL A 15 20.34 23.81 -40.91
C VAL A 15 19.02 23.01 -41.00
N SER A 16 19.00 21.77 -40.50
CA SER A 16 17.80 20.92 -40.43
C SER A 16 17.20 20.80 -39.01
N SER A 17 17.74 21.54 -38.03
CA SER A 17 17.19 21.65 -36.66
C SER A 17 16.15 22.77 -36.49
N ASN A 18 15.23 22.90 -37.45
CA ASN A 18 13.98 23.62 -37.18
C ASN A 18 13.14 22.76 -36.23
N GLY A 19 13.24 23.05 -34.93
CA GLY A 19 12.59 22.27 -33.87
C GLY A 19 11.10 22.13 -34.09
N ILE A 20 10.54 20.99 -33.64
CA ILE A 20 9.09 20.76 -33.65
C ILE A 20 8.48 21.62 -32.54
N MET A 21 8.26 22.91 -32.83
CA MET A 21 7.55 23.79 -31.92
C MET A 21 6.06 23.43 -31.93
N SER A 22 5.66 22.76 -30.86
CA SER A 22 4.30 22.78 -30.33
C SER A 22 3.88 24.21 -29.96
N GLN A 23 2.58 24.45 -29.75
CA GLN A 23 2.11 25.73 -29.18
C GLN A 23 2.69 25.93 -27.76
N GLN A 24 2.80 24.85 -27.00
CA GLN A 24 3.50 24.77 -25.72
C GLN A 24 3.76 23.28 -25.41
N ASN A 25 4.57 22.98 -24.38
CA ASN A 25 4.59 21.65 -23.79
C ASN A 25 3.56 21.52 -22.67
N TYR A 26 3.13 20.29 -22.37
CA TYR A 26 2.20 20.04 -21.27
C TYR A 26 2.94 19.90 -19.94
N SER A 27 2.70 20.87 -19.07
CA SER A 27 3.24 20.96 -17.72
C SER A 27 2.87 19.80 -16.77
N GLY A 28 1.65 19.27 -16.88
CA GLY A 28 1.13 18.36 -15.86
C GLY A 28 1.13 19.01 -14.48
N ASN A 29 1.63 18.31 -13.46
CA ASN A 29 1.55 18.75 -12.06
C ASN A 29 2.47 19.93 -11.69
N SER A 30 3.40 20.38 -12.55
CA SER A 30 4.27 21.54 -12.24
C SER A 30 3.47 22.84 -12.04
N VAL A 31 2.30 22.99 -12.69
CA VAL A 31 1.37 24.13 -12.49
C VAL A 31 0.85 24.27 -11.05
N LEU A 32 1.01 23.24 -10.23
CA LEU A 32 0.60 23.20 -8.83
C LEU A 32 1.71 23.67 -7.86
N ASN A 33 2.94 23.84 -8.33
CA ASN A 33 3.99 24.48 -7.54
C ASN A 33 3.86 26.00 -7.67
N CYS A 34 3.71 26.68 -6.52
CA CYS A 34 3.58 28.14 -6.46
C CYS A 34 4.93 28.84 -6.20
N ASN A 35 6.05 28.15 -6.44
CA ASN A 35 7.41 28.65 -6.32
C ASN A 35 8.25 28.13 -7.52
N ASN A 36 7.73 28.27 -8.73
CA ASN A 36 8.43 27.93 -9.97
C ASN A 36 9.30 29.11 -10.45
N ASN A 37 10.42 28.80 -11.10
CA ASN A 37 11.42 29.77 -11.53
C ASN A 37 11.79 29.58 -13.02
N ASP A 38 11.50 30.59 -13.84
CA ASP A 38 11.72 30.70 -15.29
C ASP A 38 13.06 31.37 -15.67
N ALA A 39 14.06 31.27 -14.79
CA ALA A 39 15.43 31.75 -15.06
C ALA A 39 16.13 31.06 -16.27
N GLU A 40 15.49 30.07 -16.89
CA GLU A 40 15.93 29.38 -18.11
C GLU A 40 15.06 29.71 -19.36
N GLY A 41 14.05 30.59 -19.22
CA GLY A 41 13.12 30.98 -20.29
C GLY A 41 11.65 30.64 -20.01
N PRO A 42 10.72 31.05 -20.89
CA PRO A 42 9.30 31.11 -20.58
C PRO A 42 8.67 29.71 -20.59
N SER A 43 8.00 29.35 -19.49
CA SER A 43 7.45 28.00 -19.30
C SER A 43 5.93 27.96 -19.29
N SER A 44 5.38 26.90 -19.88
CA SER A 44 3.95 26.55 -19.80
C SER A 44 3.44 26.34 -18.38
N ASP A 45 4.34 26.21 -17.40
CA ASP A 45 4.02 26.07 -15.98
C ASP A 45 3.34 27.32 -15.39
N PHE A 46 3.59 28.50 -15.99
CA PHE A 46 3.02 29.78 -15.57
C PHE A 46 1.80 30.14 -16.40
N LEU A 47 2.02 30.47 -17.68
CA LEU A 47 1.04 30.83 -18.70
C LEU A 47 1.47 30.21 -20.05
N TYR A 48 0.71 30.41 -21.13
CA TYR A 48 1.09 29.86 -22.45
C TYR A 48 1.97 30.85 -23.23
N THR A 49 3.01 30.36 -23.90
CA THR A 49 4.04 31.17 -24.58
C THR A 49 3.54 31.93 -25.81
N CYS A 50 4.02 33.16 -26.04
CA CYS A 50 3.63 34.04 -27.15
C CYS A 50 4.16 33.65 -28.55
N ASN A 51 3.95 32.42 -28.99
CA ASN A 51 4.43 31.87 -30.28
C ASN A 51 3.33 31.73 -31.36
N GLY A 52 2.14 32.28 -31.14
CA GLY A 52 1.05 32.28 -32.12
C GLY A 52 1.28 33.24 -33.29
N PHE A 53 0.57 33.03 -34.40
CA PHE A 53 0.68 33.89 -35.60
C PHE A 53 0.14 35.30 -35.38
N GLN A 54 -0.78 35.48 -34.42
CA GLN A 54 -1.34 36.77 -34.03
C GLN A 54 -1.05 37.03 -32.56
N LYS A 55 -0.64 38.26 -32.23
CA LYS A 55 -0.46 38.69 -30.83
C LYS A 55 -1.79 38.80 -30.06
N SER A 56 -2.95 38.81 -30.74
CA SER A 56 -4.28 38.69 -30.11
C SER A 56 -5.28 37.92 -30.98
N CYS A 57 -6.26 37.27 -30.35
CA CYS A 57 -7.29 36.46 -31.01
C CYS A 57 -8.51 36.19 -30.11
N LEU A 58 -9.63 35.79 -30.72
CA LEU A 58 -10.72 35.15 -29.98
C LEU A 58 -10.30 33.72 -29.58
N ALA A 59 -10.35 33.43 -28.28
CA ALA A 59 -10.13 32.09 -27.72
C ALA A 59 -11.24 31.74 -26.73
N PHE A 60 -11.26 30.48 -26.27
CA PHE A 60 -12.33 29.97 -25.41
C PHE A 60 -11.77 29.24 -24.17
N LEU A 61 -12.51 29.28 -23.06
CA LEU A 61 -12.28 28.42 -21.90
C LEU A 61 -13.49 27.51 -21.67
N ILE A 62 -13.29 26.39 -20.97
CA ILE A 62 -14.38 25.63 -20.35
C ILE A 62 -14.32 25.81 -18.84
N PHE A 63 -15.34 26.48 -18.29
CA PHE A 63 -15.56 26.68 -16.86
C PHE A 63 -16.66 25.75 -16.36
N LYS A 64 -16.52 25.14 -15.17
CA LYS A 64 -17.55 24.28 -14.56
C LYS A 64 -18.33 25.11 -13.54
N SER A 65 -19.61 25.37 -13.78
CA SER A 65 -20.39 26.27 -12.91
C SER A 65 -20.47 25.77 -11.47
N GLN A 66 -20.28 26.67 -10.51
CA GLN A 66 -20.28 26.37 -9.08
C GLN A 66 -20.70 27.62 -8.29
N THR A 67 -21.49 27.49 -7.22
CA THR A 67 -21.91 28.65 -6.41
C THR A 67 -20.68 29.39 -5.84
N PRO A 68 -20.56 30.73 -5.98
CA PRO A 68 -21.55 31.69 -6.50
C PRO A 68 -21.51 31.92 -8.02
N HIS A 69 -20.50 31.41 -8.72
CA HIS A 69 -20.29 31.53 -10.17
C HIS A 69 -21.09 30.48 -10.97
N ASN A 70 -22.43 30.61 -10.96
CA ASN A 70 -23.35 29.67 -11.61
C ASN A 70 -24.45 30.32 -12.46
N THR A 71 -24.29 31.59 -12.83
CA THR A 71 -25.15 32.33 -13.78
C THR A 71 -24.30 33.05 -14.83
N ILE A 72 -24.90 33.47 -15.94
CA ILE A 72 -24.21 34.26 -16.99
C ILE A 72 -23.45 35.44 -16.38
N ALA A 73 -24.11 36.25 -15.55
CA ALA A 73 -23.50 37.44 -14.94
C ALA A 73 -22.37 37.09 -13.95
N THR A 74 -22.52 36.04 -13.14
CA THR A 74 -21.50 35.69 -12.12
C THR A 74 -20.26 34.99 -12.71
N ILE A 75 -20.40 34.34 -13.87
CA ILE A 75 -19.28 33.78 -14.64
C ILE A 75 -18.61 34.86 -15.50
N SER A 76 -19.41 35.74 -16.14
CA SER A 76 -18.92 36.91 -16.87
C SER A 76 -18.08 37.83 -15.97
N ASN A 77 -18.55 38.16 -14.77
CA ASN A 77 -17.79 38.95 -13.80
C ASN A 77 -16.52 38.24 -13.29
N LEU A 78 -16.48 36.90 -13.26
CA LEU A 78 -15.27 36.15 -12.85
C LEU A 78 -14.20 36.14 -13.93
N THR A 79 -14.58 36.19 -15.20
CA THR A 79 -13.72 35.91 -16.36
C THR A 79 -13.52 37.09 -17.31
N SER A 80 -14.13 38.24 -17.01
CA SER A 80 -14.20 39.44 -17.85
C SER A 80 -14.75 39.20 -19.28
N SER A 81 -15.43 38.08 -19.52
CA SER A 81 -16.06 37.76 -20.81
C SER A 81 -17.35 38.57 -21.05
N ASN A 82 -17.65 38.93 -22.29
CA ASN A 82 -18.93 39.54 -22.66
C ASN A 82 -20.12 38.60 -22.30
N PRO A 83 -21.10 39.06 -21.49
CA PRO A 83 -22.23 38.24 -21.07
C PRO A 83 -23.20 37.88 -22.21
N GLU A 84 -23.29 38.67 -23.28
CA GLU A 84 -24.12 38.36 -24.46
C GLU A 84 -23.51 37.24 -25.30
N ASP A 85 -22.19 37.30 -25.55
CA ASP A 85 -21.46 36.22 -26.23
C ASP A 85 -21.51 34.92 -25.40
N LEU A 86 -21.30 35.01 -24.08
CA LEU A 86 -21.38 33.85 -23.17
C LEU A 86 -22.80 33.26 -23.16
N ALA A 87 -23.85 34.09 -23.16
CA ALA A 87 -25.23 33.64 -23.33
C ALA A 87 -25.45 32.92 -24.67
N ARG A 88 -24.96 33.51 -25.79
CA ARG A 88 -25.07 32.93 -27.14
C ARG A 88 -24.41 31.55 -27.24
N PHE A 89 -23.14 31.42 -26.88
CA PHE A 89 -22.40 30.16 -27.03
C PHE A 89 -22.93 29.01 -26.17
N ASN A 90 -23.58 29.32 -25.04
CA ASN A 90 -24.18 28.32 -24.16
C ASN A 90 -25.67 28.04 -24.45
N ASN A 91 -26.29 28.74 -25.40
CA ASN A 91 -27.74 28.72 -25.66
C ASN A 91 -28.56 28.98 -24.38
N ALA A 92 -28.24 30.07 -23.69
CA ALA A 92 -28.76 30.43 -22.37
C ALA A 92 -29.21 31.90 -22.33
N THR A 93 -30.03 32.25 -21.35
CA THR A 93 -30.42 33.65 -21.05
C THR A 93 -29.60 34.22 -19.89
N HIS A 94 -29.53 35.54 -19.74
CA HIS A 94 -28.83 36.18 -18.61
C HIS A 94 -29.33 35.71 -17.22
N SER A 95 -30.59 35.30 -17.12
CA SER A 95 -31.22 34.73 -15.91
C SER A 95 -31.07 33.22 -15.76
N THR A 96 -30.41 32.52 -16.69
CA THR A 96 -30.21 31.07 -16.62
C THR A 96 -29.27 30.69 -15.48
N LEU A 97 -29.76 29.81 -14.59
CA LEU A 97 -29.02 29.23 -13.49
C LEU A 97 -28.48 27.85 -13.88
N PHE A 98 -27.16 27.72 -13.94
CA PHE A 98 -26.49 26.45 -14.24
C PHE A 98 -26.39 25.58 -12.98
N ARG A 99 -26.70 24.29 -13.11
CA ARG A 99 -26.49 23.30 -12.02
C ARG A 99 -24.99 23.16 -11.74
N THR A 100 -24.61 22.93 -10.48
CA THR A 100 -23.21 22.72 -10.10
C THR A 100 -22.56 21.60 -10.93
N GLY A 101 -21.38 21.86 -11.50
CA GLY A 101 -20.67 20.93 -12.37
C GLY A 101 -21.10 20.94 -13.85
N LYS A 102 -22.04 21.79 -14.27
CA LYS A 102 -22.33 22.00 -15.70
C LYS A 102 -21.16 22.76 -16.34
N GLU A 103 -20.64 22.23 -17.44
CA GLU A 103 -19.63 22.92 -18.25
C GLU A 103 -20.26 24.08 -19.05
N VAL A 104 -19.59 25.22 -19.03
CA VAL A 104 -19.96 26.49 -19.66
C VAL A 104 -18.81 26.96 -20.54
N ILE A 105 -19.11 27.32 -21.79
CA ILE A 105 -18.17 27.87 -22.78
C ILE A 105 -18.00 29.36 -22.49
N VAL A 106 -16.76 29.80 -22.24
CA VAL A 106 -16.43 31.21 -21.95
C VAL A 106 -15.62 31.77 -23.13
N PRO A 107 -16.16 32.70 -23.94
CA PRO A 107 -15.40 33.40 -24.97
C PRO A 107 -14.54 34.51 -24.34
N LEU A 108 -13.31 34.69 -24.82
CA LEU A 108 -12.43 35.77 -24.38
C LEU A 108 -11.53 36.29 -25.51
N ASN A 109 -11.12 37.55 -25.39
CA ASN A 109 -10.05 38.11 -26.22
C ASN A 109 -8.71 37.74 -25.56
N CYS A 110 -7.99 36.79 -26.15
CA CYS A 110 -6.66 36.41 -25.70
C CYS A 110 -5.64 37.37 -26.31
N SER A 111 -4.69 37.84 -25.51
CA SER A 111 -3.64 38.76 -25.95
C SER A 111 -2.30 38.44 -25.32
N CYS A 112 -1.25 38.60 -26.11
CA CYS A 112 0.12 38.74 -25.65
C CYS A 112 0.41 40.25 -25.54
N PRO A 113 0.72 40.79 -24.35
CA PRO A 113 1.19 42.16 -24.22
C PRO A 113 2.47 42.41 -25.02
N THR A 114 2.74 43.70 -25.27
CA THR A 114 4.06 44.21 -25.66
C THR A 114 4.19 45.59 -25.04
N THR A 115 4.96 45.71 -23.96
CA THR A 115 5.07 46.94 -23.17
C THR A 115 6.53 47.31 -22.93
N GLU A 116 6.94 48.51 -23.36
CA GLU A 116 8.33 48.99 -23.36
C GLU A 116 8.88 49.34 -21.95
N HIS A 117 8.43 48.63 -20.91
CA HIS A 117 8.77 48.84 -19.50
C HIS A 117 9.03 47.51 -18.78
N ASP A 118 10.28 47.04 -18.87
CA ASP A 118 11.10 46.39 -17.82
C ASP A 118 10.52 45.23 -16.95
N ASP A 119 9.35 44.69 -17.25
CA ASP A 119 8.71 43.58 -16.52
C ASP A 119 8.66 42.26 -17.33
N ASP A 120 8.76 41.14 -16.61
CA ASP A 120 9.02 39.76 -17.07
C ASP A 120 7.84 39.06 -17.80
N TYR A 121 6.95 39.82 -18.46
CA TYR A 121 5.60 39.35 -18.87
C TYR A 121 5.28 39.41 -20.37
N ASP A 122 6.12 40.04 -21.20
CA ASP A 122 5.91 40.21 -22.66
C ASP A 122 5.98 38.87 -23.46
N GLU A 123 6.33 37.76 -22.80
CA GLU A 123 6.48 36.43 -23.39
C GLU A 123 5.24 35.51 -23.24
N TYR A 124 4.19 35.94 -22.54
CA TYR A 124 3.03 35.10 -22.20
C TYR A 124 1.65 35.61 -22.72
N TYR A 125 0.88 34.70 -23.33
CA TYR A 125 -0.53 34.90 -23.68
C TYR A 125 -1.42 34.84 -22.42
N GLN A 126 -2.35 35.79 -22.34
CA GLN A 126 -3.28 35.93 -21.23
C GLN A 126 -4.58 36.61 -21.67
N ALA A 127 -5.63 36.43 -20.87
CA ALA A 127 -6.75 37.36 -20.78
C ALA A 127 -6.85 37.83 -19.33
N GLN A 128 -6.82 39.13 -19.09
CA GLN A 128 -6.85 39.69 -17.74
C GLN A 128 -8.27 39.79 -17.22
N THR A 129 -8.48 39.32 -16.00
CA THR A 129 -9.69 39.53 -15.19
C THR A 129 -9.31 39.98 -13.78
N THR A 130 -10.29 40.43 -12.99
CA THR A 130 -10.07 40.87 -11.61
C THR A 130 -10.97 40.10 -10.65
N TYR A 131 -10.41 39.65 -9.52
CA TYR A 131 -11.14 38.85 -8.54
C TYR A 131 -11.10 39.48 -7.15
N VAL A 132 -12.26 39.77 -6.57
CA VAL A 132 -12.37 40.23 -5.19
C VAL A 132 -12.25 39.02 -4.26
N LEU A 133 -11.19 38.97 -3.46
CA LEU A 133 -10.93 37.88 -2.53
C LEU A 133 -12.08 37.76 -1.49
N PRO A 134 -12.76 36.58 -1.40
CA PRO A 134 -13.73 36.32 -0.35
C PRO A 134 -13.02 36.05 0.99
N LYS A 135 -13.71 35.44 1.96
CA LYS A 135 -13.11 35.12 3.26
C LYS A 135 -12.19 33.89 3.16
N ASP A 136 -11.04 33.96 3.85
CA ASP A 136 -10.05 32.89 4.05
C ASP A 136 -9.37 32.25 2.78
N PRO A 137 -9.07 32.94 1.64
CA PRO A 137 -8.53 32.29 0.44
C PRO A 137 -6.99 32.48 0.29
N THR A 138 -6.33 31.50 -0.32
CA THR A 138 -4.91 31.57 -0.75
C THR A 138 -4.80 31.58 -2.28
N TYR A 139 -3.67 32.04 -2.82
CA TYR A 139 -3.38 31.93 -4.26
C TYR A 139 -3.54 30.51 -4.82
N PHE A 140 -3.18 29.47 -4.05
CA PHE A 140 -3.38 28.06 -4.43
C PHE A 140 -4.87 27.71 -4.59
N THR A 141 -5.69 28.03 -3.58
CA THR A 141 -7.14 27.78 -3.63
C THR A 141 -7.86 28.66 -4.65
N THR A 142 -7.39 29.89 -4.88
CA THR A 142 -7.95 30.76 -5.93
C THR A 142 -7.66 30.19 -7.32
N ALA A 143 -6.43 29.77 -7.60
CA ALA A 143 -6.09 29.13 -8.88
C ALA A 143 -6.85 27.82 -9.11
N ASN A 144 -6.85 26.92 -8.12
CA ASN A 144 -7.29 25.54 -8.29
C ASN A 144 -8.79 25.32 -8.01
N ASP A 145 -9.36 25.99 -6.99
CA ASP A 145 -10.76 25.80 -6.60
C ASP A 145 -11.67 26.85 -7.26
N THR A 146 -11.30 28.14 -7.22
CA THR A 146 -12.10 29.22 -7.83
C THR A 146 -11.99 29.20 -9.36
N PHE A 147 -10.76 29.24 -9.87
CA PHE A 147 -10.46 29.31 -11.31
C PHE A 147 -10.17 27.95 -11.97
N GLN A 148 -10.21 26.84 -11.23
CA GLN A 148 -10.24 25.48 -11.79
C GLN A 148 -9.02 25.12 -12.67
N GLY A 149 -7.86 25.72 -12.40
CA GLY A 149 -6.63 25.57 -13.18
C GLY A 149 -6.52 26.47 -14.43
N LEU A 150 -7.51 27.36 -14.64
CA LEU A 150 -7.50 28.35 -15.72
C LEU A 150 -6.53 29.52 -15.43
N THR A 151 -5.92 29.56 -14.25
CA THR A 151 -4.73 30.34 -13.86
C THR A 151 -3.89 29.48 -12.92
N THR A 152 -2.65 29.88 -12.61
CA THR A 152 -1.78 29.17 -11.66
C THR A 152 -1.49 30.02 -10.43
N CYS A 153 -1.19 29.38 -9.30
CA CYS A 153 -0.89 30.07 -8.05
C CYS A 153 0.45 30.83 -8.07
N ASP A 154 1.33 30.49 -9.01
CA ASP A 154 2.56 31.21 -9.28
C ASP A 154 2.28 32.50 -10.06
N SER A 155 1.55 32.40 -11.19
CA SER A 155 1.11 33.57 -11.96
C SER A 155 0.26 34.54 -11.14
N LEU A 156 -0.55 34.04 -10.19
CA LEU A 156 -1.27 34.91 -9.25
C LEU A 156 -0.35 35.65 -8.26
N GLN A 157 0.77 35.07 -7.82
CA GLN A 157 1.75 35.79 -6.99
C GLN A 157 2.53 36.83 -7.80
N ARG A 158 2.88 36.51 -9.05
CA ARG A 158 3.59 37.41 -9.97
C ARG A 158 2.80 38.67 -10.31
N TYR A 159 1.52 38.50 -10.64
CA TYR A 159 0.64 39.59 -11.10
C TYR A 159 0.07 40.46 -9.97
N ASN A 160 0.46 40.24 -8.70
CA ASN A 160 -0.07 40.96 -7.54
C ASN A 160 1.04 41.31 -6.55
N PRO A 161 1.17 42.57 -6.08
CA PRO A 161 2.28 43.02 -5.23
C PRO A 161 2.13 42.58 -3.75
N TYR A 162 1.44 41.47 -3.49
CA TYR A 162 1.08 41.00 -2.14
C TYR A 162 1.66 39.61 -1.89
N GLY A 163 2.38 39.43 -0.78
CA GLY A 163 2.88 38.13 -0.37
C GLY A 163 1.74 37.17 0.02
N VAL A 164 2.03 35.87 0.04
CA VAL A 164 1.08 34.79 0.40
C VAL A 164 0.46 35.00 1.80
N LEU A 165 1.14 35.75 2.68
CA LEU A 165 0.70 36.07 4.04
C LEU A 165 -0.07 37.41 4.16
N ASP A 166 -0.01 38.25 3.13
CA ASP A 166 -0.60 39.61 3.14
C ASP A 166 -2.03 39.65 2.56
N LEU A 167 -2.45 38.55 1.92
CA LEU A 167 -3.79 38.41 1.36
C LEU A 167 -4.88 38.53 2.43
N HIS A 168 -5.79 39.50 2.24
CA HIS A 168 -6.96 39.66 3.08
C HIS A 168 -8.27 39.78 2.27
N PRO A 169 -9.42 39.46 2.87
CA PRO A 169 -10.72 39.58 2.19
C PRO A 169 -10.98 41.01 1.71
N GLY A 170 -11.62 41.14 0.55
CA GLY A 170 -11.90 42.43 -0.09
C GLY A 170 -10.75 43.01 -0.93
N MET A 171 -9.54 42.45 -0.90
CA MET A 171 -8.50 42.76 -1.89
C MET A 171 -8.97 42.38 -3.30
N VAL A 172 -8.61 43.21 -4.29
CA VAL A 172 -8.78 42.88 -5.71
C VAL A 172 -7.47 42.27 -6.20
N LEU A 173 -7.53 41.03 -6.68
CA LEU A 173 -6.42 40.40 -7.39
C LEU A 173 -6.55 40.62 -8.90
N HIS A 174 -5.44 40.90 -9.55
CA HIS A 174 -5.29 40.72 -10.99
C HIS A 174 -5.08 39.23 -11.29
N VAL A 175 -5.83 38.71 -12.25
CA VAL A 175 -5.84 37.28 -12.59
C VAL A 175 -5.58 37.10 -14.08
N PRO A 176 -4.40 36.59 -14.48
CA PRO A 176 -4.14 36.23 -15.86
C PRO A 176 -4.76 34.85 -16.16
N LEU A 177 -5.70 34.79 -17.10
CA LEU A 177 -6.32 33.53 -17.55
C LEU A 177 -5.50 32.91 -18.70
N ARG A 178 -5.25 31.60 -18.57
CA ARG A 178 -4.47 30.78 -19.51
C ARG A 178 -5.23 30.57 -20.82
N CYS A 179 -4.82 31.30 -21.85
CA CYS A 179 -5.30 31.18 -23.23
C CYS A 179 -4.11 31.25 -24.20
N ALA A 180 -4.30 30.95 -25.48
CA ALA A 180 -3.27 31.13 -26.50
C ALA A 180 -3.91 31.37 -27.89
N CYS A 181 -3.11 31.87 -28.83
CA CYS A 181 -3.53 32.08 -30.23
C CYS A 181 -2.81 31.12 -31.18
N PRO A 182 -3.50 30.55 -32.21
CA PRO A 182 -2.92 29.55 -33.10
C PRO A 182 -1.58 29.95 -33.71
N THR A 183 -0.59 29.05 -33.68
CA THR A 183 0.63 29.17 -34.49
C THR A 183 0.31 29.20 -35.99
N ALA A 184 1.24 29.75 -36.79
CA ALA A 184 1.09 29.79 -38.25
C ALA A 184 0.92 28.38 -38.86
N ARG A 185 1.55 27.35 -38.27
CA ARG A 185 1.41 25.95 -38.68
C ARG A 185 0.02 25.37 -38.37
N GLN A 186 -0.55 25.68 -37.22
CA GLN A 186 -1.93 25.28 -36.89
C GLN A 186 -2.96 26.01 -37.77
N ALA A 187 -2.75 27.29 -38.06
CA ALA A 187 -3.58 28.06 -39.00
C ALA A 187 -3.58 27.46 -40.42
N VAL A 188 -2.41 27.09 -40.94
CA VAL A 188 -2.27 26.35 -42.22
C VAL A 188 -2.94 24.97 -42.14
N SER A 189 -2.96 24.35 -40.96
CA SER A 189 -3.66 23.08 -40.69
C SER A 189 -5.17 23.26 -40.44
N GLY A 190 -5.72 24.46 -40.62
CA GLY A 190 -7.15 24.77 -40.52
C GLY A 190 -7.66 25.14 -39.12
N THR A 191 -6.79 25.21 -38.11
CA THR A 191 -7.15 25.66 -36.75
C THR A 191 -7.40 27.17 -36.76
N LYS A 192 -8.56 27.61 -36.26
CA LYS A 192 -8.94 29.02 -36.17
C LYS A 192 -8.98 29.55 -34.75
N TYR A 193 -9.27 28.68 -33.78
CA TYR A 193 -9.42 29.04 -32.37
C TYR A 193 -8.73 27.98 -31.51
N LEU A 194 -8.22 28.38 -30.36
CA LEU A 194 -7.79 27.44 -29.31
C LEU A 194 -8.76 27.53 -28.13
N LEU A 195 -9.08 26.39 -27.56
CA LEU A 195 -9.93 26.28 -26.38
C LEU A 195 -9.16 25.64 -25.23
N THR A 196 -9.02 26.35 -24.11
CA THR A 196 -8.37 25.84 -22.89
C THR A 196 -9.37 25.00 -22.09
N TYR A 197 -9.07 23.71 -21.94
CA TYR A 197 -9.89 22.75 -21.20
C TYR A 197 -9.23 22.37 -19.88
N SER A 198 -9.95 22.57 -18.77
CA SER A 198 -9.57 22.11 -17.42
C SER A 198 -9.81 20.60 -17.31
N VAL A 199 -8.72 19.83 -17.23
CA VAL A 199 -8.72 18.36 -17.21
C VAL A 199 -9.47 17.83 -15.98
N ASN A 200 -10.28 16.80 -16.16
CA ASN A 200 -11.00 16.11 -15.10
C ASN A 200 -10.55 14.64 -14.95
N TRP A 201 -10.92 14.02 -13.84
CA TRP A 201 -10.66 12.60 -13.57
C TRP A 201 -11.26 11.71 -14.68
N GLY A 202 -10.40 10.91 -15.31
CA GLY A 202 -10.79 10.00 -16.40
C GLY A 202 -10.83 10.60 -17.80
N ASP A 203 -10.56 11.89 -17.98
CA ASP A 203 -10.35 12.46 -19.32
C ASP A 203 -8.97 12.02 -19.87
N ASN A 204 -8.88 11.79 -21.18
CA ASN A 204 -7.63 11.50 -21.90
C ASN A 204 -7.68 12.13 -23.31
N ILE A 205 -6.54 12.22 -24.00
CA ILE A 205 -6.43 12.93 -25.29
C ILE A 205 -7.43 12.39 -26.32
N SER A 206 -7.56 11.07 -26.48
CA SER A 206 -8.47 10.46 -27.45
C SER A 206 -9.95 10.75 -27.13
N ASN A 207 -10.35 10.67 -25.87
CA ASN A 207 -11.70 10.98 -25.41
C ASN A 207 -12.03 12.48 -25.56
N ILE A 208 -11.10 13.38 -25.23
CA ILE A 208 -11.27 14.82 -25.43
C ILE A 208 -11.35 15.15 -26.92
N ALA A 209 -10.42 14.64 -27.73
CA ALA A 209 -10.39 14.89 -29.17
C ALA A 209 -11.67 14.44 -29.86
N THR A 210 -12.13 13.21 -29.57
CA THR A 210 -13.42 12.68 -30.06
C THR A 210 -14.60 13.56 -29.64
N ARG A 211 -14.63 14.00 -28.37
CA ARG A 211 -15.70 14.84 -27.80
C ARG A 211 -15.79 16.23 -28.45
N PHE A 212 -14.66 16.87 -28.70
CA PHE A 212 -14.60 18.20 -29.33
C PHE A 212 -14.52 18.13 -30.87
N HIS A 213 -14.60 16.92 -31.44
CA HIS A 213 -14.55 16.63 -32.88
C HIS A 213 -13.26 17.12 -33.57
N VAL A 214 -12.14 17.06 -32.87
CA VAL A 214 -10.79 17.39 -33.37
C VAL A 214 -9.96 16.13 -33.58
N ASN A 215 -8.87 16.23 -34.35
CA ASN A 215 -7.94 15.11 -34.51
C ASN A 215 -7.04 15.00 -33.26
N ALA A 216 -6.89 13.80 -32.70
CA ALA A 216 -6.05 13.57 -31.53
C ALA A 216 -4.58 13.95 -31.81
N SER A 217 -4.05 13.64 -33.00
CA SER A 217 -2.74 14.12 -33.45
C SER A 217 -2.60 15.65 -33.48
N SER A 218 -3.67 16.41 -33.80
CA SER A 218 -3.60 17.89 -33.69
C SER A 218 -3.61 18.38 -32.25
N MET A 219 -4.24 17.64 -31.33
CA MET A 219 -4.18 17.94 -29.90
C MET A 219 -2.82 17.56 -29.28
N VAL A 220 -2.14 16.55 -29.82
CA VAL A 220 -0.73 16.21 -29.54
C VAL A 220 0.19 17.35 -29.95
N ASP A 221 0.15 17.76 -31.23
CA ASP A 221 0.92 18.92 -31.74
C ASP A 221 0.63 20.21 -30.95
N ALA A 222 -0.62 20.45 -30.55
CA ALA A 222 -1.05 21.65 -29.83
C ALA A 222 -0.67 21.69 -28.33
N ASN A 223 -0.09 20.62 -27.76
CA ASN A 223 0.31 20.54 -26.36
C ASN A 223 1.70 19.94 -26.13
N GLY A 224 2.47 19.67 -27.20
CA GLY A 224 3.82 19.12 -27.08
C GLY A 224 3.87 17.73 -26.46
N PHE A 225 2.74 16.99 -26.52
CA PHE A 225 2.70 15.59 -26.11
C PHE A 225 3.60 14.75 -27.02
N SER A 226 4.22 13.72 -26.47
CA SER A 226 4.97 12.72 -27.25
C SER A 226 4.05 11.71 -27.93
N SER A 227 2.83 11.51 -27.44
CA SER A 227 1.83 10.63 -28.08
C SER A 227 0.38 10.91 -27.66
N GLU A 228 -0.59 10.32 -28.36
CA GLU A 228 -2.01 10.35 -27.99
C GLU A 228 -2.35 9.58 -26.68
N ASN A 229 -1.37 8.86 -26.11
CA ASN A 229 -1.54 8.09 -24.87
C ASN A 229 -1.01 8.81 -23.61
N GLU A 230 -0.65 10.09 -23.72
CA GLU A 230 -0.03 10.83 -22.60
C GLU A 230 -1.00 11.04 -21.42
N MET A 231 -0.47 10.95 -20.20
CA MET A 231 -1.27 11.00 -18.98
C MET A 231 -1.65 12.44 -18.63
N LEU A 232 -2.95 12.74 -18.65
CA LEU A 232 -3.49 14.03 -18.23
C LEU A 232 -3.80 14.02 -16.73
N TYR A 233 -3.29 15.02 -16.02
CA TYR A 233 -3.52 15.22 -14.59
C TYR A 233 -4.73 16.16 -14.34
N PRO A 234 -5.66 15.82 -13.43
CA PRO A 234 -6.79 16.69 -13.07
C PRO A 234 -6.35 18.08 -12.59
N PHE A 235 -7.21 19.07 -12.78
CA PHE A 235 -6.97 20.49 -12.45
C PHE A 235 -5.85 21.19 -13.25
N THR A 236 -5.21 20.49 -14.19
CA THR A 236 -4.32 21.11 -15.19
C THR A 236 -5.11 21.55 -16.42
N THR A 237 -4.47 22.29 -17.33
CA THR A 237 -5.09 22.78 -18.57
C THR A 237 -4.40 22.27 -19.84
N VAL A 238 -5.21 21.93 -20.84
CA VAL A 238 -4.78 21.53 -22.20
C VAL A 238 -5.49 22.38 -23.25
N LEU A 239 -4.83 22.64 -24.38
CA LEU A 239 -5.41 23.35 -25.51
C LEU A 239 -6.05 22.38 -26.53
N ILE A 240 -7.23 22.76 -27.00
CA ILE A 240 -7.99 22.02 -28.02
C ILE A 240 -8.03 22.89 -29.30
N PRO A 241 -7.46 22.43 -30.42
CA PRO A 241 -7.40 23.21 -31.66
C PRO A 241 -8.69 23.07 -32.48
N LEU A 242 -9.52 24.13 -32.50
CA LEU A 242 -10.83 24.13 -33.15
C LEU A 242 -10.77 24.77 -34.56
N THR A 243 -11.46 24.16 -35.52
CA THR A 243 -11.61 24.65 -36.91
C THR A 243 -12.82 25.58 -37.12
N SER A 244 -13.72 25.61 -36.13
CA SER A 244 -14.92 26.44 -36.05
C SER A 244 -15.19 26.84 -34.60
N GLU A 245 -16.13 27.75 -34.37
CA GLU A 245 -16.54 28.12 -33.00
C GLU A 245 -17.16 26.91 -32.26
N PRO A 246 -16.92 26.76 -30.94
CA PRO A 246 -17.53 25.72 -30.12
C PRO A 246 -19.03 26.02 -29.88
N ASN A 247 -19.82 24.97 -29.70
CA ASN A 247 -21.26 25.10 -29.41
C ASN A 247 -21.67 24.29 -28.17
N SER A 248 -22.86 24.60 -27.64
CA SER A 248 -23.34 24.03 -26.38
C SER A 248 -23.56 22.51 -26.38
N THR A 249 -23.70 21.83 -27.54
CA THR A 249 -23.91 20.36 -27.57
C THR A 249 -22.66 19.58 -27.16
N ILE A 250 -21.48 20.19 -27.25
CA ILE A 250 -20.19 19.63 -26.80
C ILE A 250 -20.13 19.55 -25.25
N THR A 251 -20.95 20.33 -24.53
CA THR A 251 -20.94 20.39 -23.06
C THR A 251 -21.73 19.24 -22.41
N LYS A 252 -21.10 18.44 -21.54
CA LYS A 252 -21.74 17.30 -20.84
C LYS A 252 -23.07 17.72 -20.18
N VAL A 253 -24.12 16.89 -20.31
CA VAL A 253 -25.45 17.11 -19.70
C VAL A 253 -25.71 15.99 -18.68
N GLN A 254 -25.94 16.35 -17.41
CA GLN A 254 -26.42 15.39 -16.42
C GLN A 254 -27.95 15.22 -16.54
N ASN A 255 -28.36 14.16 -17.24
CA ASN A 255 -29.76 13.74 -17.30
C ASN A 255 -30.19 13.11 -15.96
N GLY A 256 -31.15 13.74 -15.29
CA GLY A 256 -31.77 13.22 -14.07
C GLY A 256 -33.28 13.06 -14.26
N GLN A 257 -33.75 11.82 -14.15
CA GLN A 257 -35.13 11.34 -14.25
C GLN A 257 -35.84 11.46 -15.63
N PRO A 258 -36.84 10.58 -15.90
CA PRO A 258 -37.44 10.43 -17.24
C PRO A 258 -38.80 11.15 -17.41
N PRO A 259 -39.21 11.43 -18.66
CA PRO A 259 -40.60 11.70 -19.02
C PRO A 259 -41.38 10.41 -19.33
N SER A 260 -42.70 10.47 -19.14
CA SER A 260 -43.68 9.38 -19.33
C SER A 260 -44.19 9.28 -20.80
N PRO A 261 -45.07 8.32 -21.18
CA PRO A 261 -45.06 7.74 -22.54
C PRO A 261 -46.03 8.36 -23.58
N THR A 262 -46.09 7.73 -24.77
CA THR A 262 -46.93 8.01 -25.97
C THR A 262 -46.29 9.07 -26.89
N THR A 263 -46.26 8.96 -28.23
CA THR A 263 -47.24 8.33 -29.16
C THR A 263 -46.58 7.57 -30.32
N LEU A 264 -47.32 6.65 -30.97
CA LEU A 264 -46.88 5.88 -32.14
C LEU A 264 -46.74 6.73 -33.42
N TYR A 265 -45.79 6.34 -34.27
CA TYR A 265 -45.98 6.30 -35.74
C TYR A 265 -45.33 5.04 -36.33
N THR A 266 -45.85 4.55 -37.46
CA THR A 266 -45.65 3.17 -37.94
C THR A 266 -45.15 3.08 -39.38
N VAL A 267 -44.03 2.38 -39.63
CA VAL A 267 -43.65 1.89 -40.98
C VAL A 267 -43.15 0.43 -40.94
N ARG A 268 -44.14 -0.46 -40.88
CA ARG A 268 -44.32 -1.76 -41.56
C ARG A 268 -43.18 -2.37 -42.44
N ASN A 269 -43.05 -3.71 -42.32
CA ASN A 269 -42.51 -4.72 -43.28
C ASN A 269 -40.98 -4.74 -43.58
N ASP A 270 -40.34 -5.89 -43.88
CA ASP A 270 -40.72 -7.31 -43.65
C ASP A 270 -39.46 -8.21 -43.56
N LYS A 271 -39.61 -9.48 -43.16
CA LYS A 271 -38.56 -10.50 -43.17
C LYS A 271 -38.63 -11.36 -44.43
N THR A 272 -37.49 -11.75 -45.00
CA THR A 272 -37.39 -13.06 -45.68
C THR A 272 -35.94 -13.57 -45.76
N LYS A 273 -35.79 -14.91 -45.71
CA LYS A 273 -34.54 -15.64 -46.02
C LYS A 273 -34.74 -16.38 -47.34
N THR A 274 -33.69 -16.63 -48.12
CA THR A 274 -33.42 -17.98 -48.68
C THR A 274 -32.02 -18.13 -49.32
N LYS A 275 -31.65 -19.38 -49.62
CA LYS A 275 -30.35 -19.82 -50.16
C LYS A 275 -30.42 -20.04 -51.68
N ARG A 276 -29.27 -20.14 -52.37
CA ARG A 276 -29.07 -21.07 -53.52
C ARG A 276 -27.59 -21.46 -53.71
N LYS A 277 -27.31 -22.54 -54.46
CA LYS A 277 -25.96 -23.10 -54.75
C LYS A 277 -25.87 -23.59 -56.22
N ARG A 278 -24.72 -23.29 -56.85
CA ARG A 278 -23.92 -24.04 -57.87
C ARG A 278 -24.57 -24.87 -59.02
N ILE A 279 -24.07 -24.66 -60.24
CA ILE A 279 -24.03 -25.54 -61.45
C ILE A 279 -23.19 -24.81 -62.55
N ILE A 280 -22.46 -25.38 -63.54
CA ILE A 280 -21.81 -26.70 -63.80
C ILE A 280 -20.66 -26.42 -64.85
N VAL A 281 -19.38 -26.75 -64.62
CA VAL A 281 -18.54 -27.88 -65.17
C VAL A 281 -17.92 -27.73 -66.59
N ALA A 282 -16.67 -28.22 -66.73
CA ALA A 282 -15.90 -28.65 -67.94
C ALA A 282 -15.23 -27.61 -68.88
N LEU A 283 -14.09 -27.88 -69.56
CA LEU A 283 -13.04 -28.94 -69.42
C LEU A 283 -11.70 -28.51 -70.11
N THR A 284 -10.58 -29.12 -69.68
CA THR A 284 -9.25 -29.32 -70.37
C THR A 284 -8.70 -28.32 -71.41
N SER A 285 -7.49 -27.80 -71.14
CA SER A 285 -6.38 -27.72 -72.12
C SER A 285 -5.04 -27.18 -71.55
N SER A 286 -4.98 -26.72 -70.29
CA SER A 286 -3.84 -25.97 -69.76
C SER A 286 -2.99 -26.70 -68.70
N SER A 287 -3.08 -28.03 -68.55
CA SER A 287 -2.35 -28.77 -67.50
C SER A 287 -0.82 -28.54 -67.54
N SER A 288 -0.22 -28.51 -68.72
CA SER A 288 1.21 -28.21 -68.89
C SER A 288 1.55 -26.75 -68.58
N PHE A 289 0.65 -25.79 -68.86
CA PHE A 289 0.86 -24.39 -68.50
C PHE A 289 0.63 -24.16 -67.01
N LEU A 290 -0.30 -24.87 -66.37
CA LEU A 290 -0.50 -24.85 -64.92
C LEU A 290 0.63 -25.58 -64.18
N PHE A 291 1.22 -26.64 -64.74
CA PHE A 291 2.40 -27.27 -64.16
C PHE A 291 3.66 -26.43 -64.40
N PHE A 292 3.85 -25.82 -65.57
CA PHE A 292 4.96 -24.90 -65.80
C PHE A 292 4.79 -23.60 -64.99
N LEU A 293 3.56 -23.08 -64.84
CA LEU A 293 3.26 -21.98 -63.92
C LEU A 293 3.42 -22.43 -62.46
N PHE A 294 3.10 -23.67 -62.08
CA PHE A 294 3.37 -24.18 -60.73
C PHE A 294 4.85 -24.44 -60.49
N VAL A 295 5.64 -24.77 -61.50
CA VAL A 295 7.11 -24.95 -61.42
C VAL A 295 7.83 -23.60 -61.50
N VAL A 296 7.36 -22.64 -62.28
CA VAL A 296 7.86 -21.26 -62.27
C VAL A 296 7.42 -20.56 -60.99
N VAL A 297 6.17 -20.68 -60.53
CA VAL A 297 5.74 -20.21 -59.21
C VAL A 297 6.47 -20.98 -58.11
N SER A 298 6.80 -22.27 -58.25
CA SER A 298 7.60 -22.99 -57.24
C SER A 298 9.08 -22.62 -57.30
N LEU A 299 9.66 -22.28 -58.45
CA LEU A 299 11.04 -21.80 -58.58
C LEU A 299 11.14 -20.32 -58.20
N VAL A 300 10.08 -19.53 -58.38
CA VAL A 300 9.91 -18.17 -57.86
C VAL A 300 9.51 -18.20 -56.39
N PHE A 301 8.90 -19.26 -55.86
CA PHE A 301 8.59 -19.47 -54.44
C PHE A 301 9.72 -20.20 -53.71
N VAL A 302 10.64 -20.88 -54.41
CA VAL A 302 11.90 -21.42 -53.89
C VAL A 302 13.04 -20.40 -54.06
N ARG A 303 13.02 -19.53 -55.08
CA ARG A 303 13.83 -18.30 -55.08
C ARG A 303 13.28 -17.29 -54.10
N ARG A 304 11.97 -17.02 -54.02
CA ARG A 304 11.37 -16.23 -52.92
C ARG A 304 11.47 -16.94 -51.57
N LYS A 305 11.58 -18.27 -51.45
CA LYS A 305 11.95 -18.92 -50.17
C LYS A 305 13.44 -18.92 -49.89
N ARG A 306 14.35 -18.92 -50.87
CA ARG A 306 15.78 -18.71 -50.58
C ARG A 306 16.06 -17.25 -50.24
N LEU A 307 15.39 -16.32 -50.92
CA LEU A 307 15.38 -14.90 -50.59
C LEU A 307 14.59 -14.59 -49.31
N GLU A 308 13.47 -15.26 -49.02
CA GLU A 308 12.83 -15.23 -47.68
C GLU A 308 13.58 -16.08 -46.65
N ILE A 309 14.52 -16.97 -46.98
CA ILE A 309 15.38 -17.61 -45.96
C ILE A 309 16.52 -16.66 -45.59
N PHE A 310 16.98 -15.84 -46.54
CA PHE A 310 17.81 -14.66 -46.29
C PHE A 310 17.03 -13.58 -45.48
N PHE A 311 15.88 -13.12 -45.98
CA PHE A 311 15.05 -12.08 -45.35
C PHE A 311 14.13 -12.57 -44.19
N ARG A 312 14.05 -13.88 -43.90
CA ARG A 312 13.53 -14.38 -42.59
C ARG A 312 14.56 -14.21 -41.48
N GLY A 313 15.83 -13.97 -41.79
CA GLY A 313 16.75 -13.35 -40.83
C GLY A 313 16.16 -12.03 -40.31
N ASP A 314 15.66 -11.21 -41.24
CA ASP A 314 15.19 -9.85 -40.96
C ASP A 314 13.78 -9.77 -40.37
N ARG A 315 12.80 -10.58 -40.83
CA ARG A 315 11.48 -10.64 -40.14
C ARG A 315 11.59 -11.19 -38.70
N LYS A 316 12.58 -12.04 -38.39
CA LYS A 316 12.91 -12.42 -37.00
C LYS A 316 13.59 -11.30 -36.22
N GLY A 317 14.26 -10.36 -36.89
CA GLY A 317 14.70 -9.10 -36.32
C GLY A 317 13.50 -8.22 -35.99
N ARG A 318 12.76 -7.76 -36.99
CA ARG A 318 11.72 -6.73 -36.84
C ARG A 318 10.59 -7.09 -35.87
N THR A 319 10.15 -8.36 -35.80
CA THR A 319 9.16 -8.79 -34.78
C THR A 319 9.76 -8.94 -33.38
N LYS A 320 11.06 -9.28 -33.25
CA LYS A 320 11.74 -9.17 -31.94
C LYS A 320 11.92 -7.72 -31.52
N GLN A 321 12.22 -6.82 -32.47
CA GLN A 321 12.51 -5.42 -32.21
C GLN A 321 11.27 -4.68 -31.69
N VAL A 322 10.11 -4.82 -32.36
CA VAL A 322 8.84 -4.27 -31.85
C VAL A 322 8.44 -4.86 -30.50
N PHE A 323 8.72 -6.16 -30.26
CA PHE A 323 8.44 -6.81 -28.98
C PHE A 323 9.42 -6.39 -27.86
N ALA A 324 10.68 -6.10 -28.20
CA ALA A 324 11.67 -5.58 -27.26
C ALA A 324 11.39 -4.11 -26.92
N GLU A 325 10.94 -3.28 -27.87
CA GLU A 325 10.57 -1.89 -27.60
C GLU A 325 9.32 -1.79 -26.71
N GLN A 326 8.25 -2.55 -27.02
CA GLN A 326 7.05 -2.62 -26.15
C GLN A 326 7.34 -3.16 -24.75
N ILE A 327 8.45 -3.88 -24.55
CA ILE A 327 8.86 -4.35 -23.24
C ILE A 327 9.89 -3.39 -22.61
N ARG A 328 10.69 -2.65 -23.37
CA ARG A 328 11.47 -1.50 -22.87
C ARG A 328 10.55 -0.41 -22.31
N GLU A 329 9.44 -0.10 -22.97
CA GLU A 329 8.42 0.83 -22.45
C GLU A 329 7.81 0.34 -21.12
N GLY A 330 7.49 -0.95 -21.02
CA GLY A 330 7.04 -1.56 -19.76
C GLY A 330 8.12 -1.54 -18.67
N LEU A 331 9.37 -1.86 -19.02
CA LEU A 331 10.50 -1.96 -18.11
C LEU A 331 11.06 -0.61 -17.65
N ALA A 332 10.88 0.46 -18.44
CA ALA A 332 11.19 1.82 -18.01
C ALA A 332 10.37 2.21 -16.76
N SER A 333 9.14 1.72 -16.64
CA SER A 333 8.31 1.89 -15.43
C SER A 333 8.76 1.02 -14.23
N ILE A 334 9.84 0.24 -14.37
CA ILE A 334 10.28 -0.79 -13.42
C ILE A 334 11.72 -0.57 -12.92
N GLU A 335 12.47 0.40 -13.48
CA GLU A 335 13.80 0.80 -12.98
C GLU A 335 13.79 1.23 -11.50
N LEU A 336 12.62 1.52 -10.93
CA LEU A 336 12.47 1.86 -9.52
C LEU A 336 12.56 0.67 -8.55
N LEU A 337 12.36 -0.59 -8.98
CA LEU A 337 12.17 -1.72 -8.04
C LEU A 337 12.69 -3.13 -8.43
N SER A 338 13.15 -3.42 -9.65
CA SER A 338 13.58 -4.79 -10.03
C SER A 338 15.03 -4.89 -10.54
N LYS A 339 15.76 -5.94 -10.13
CA LYS A 339 17.15 -6.18 -10.53
C LYS A 339 17.26 -6.74 -11.94
N VAL A 340 18.09 -6.12 -12.79
CA VAL A 340 18.40 -6.66 -14.12
C VAL A 340 19.54 -7.69 -14.00
N TYR A 341 19.31 -8.90 -14.49
CA TYR A 341 20.28 -10.00 -14.52
C TYR A 341 20.86 -10.17 -15.92
N LYS A 342 22.13 -10.59 -16.03
CA LYS A 342 22.72 -10.95 -17.33
C LYS A 342 22.35 -12.38 -17.71
N PHE A 343 22.27 -12.65 -19.01
CA PHE A 343 21.91 -13.99 -19.48
C PHE A 343 22.92 -15.05 -19.06
N ASP A 344 24.21 -14.73 -19.04
CA ASP A 344 25.24 -15.67 -18.62
C ASP A 344 25.18 -15.95 -17.10
N GLU A 345 24.74 -14.99 -16.28
CA GLU A 345 24.46 -15.22 -14.84
C GLU A 345 23.27 -16.18 -14.65
N ILE A 346 22.18 -16.00 -15.42
CA ILE A 346 21.01 -16.90 -15.44
C ILE A 346 21.40 -18.31 -15.90
N LYS A 347 22.26 -18.40 -16.92
CA LYS A 347 22.73 -19.64 -17.53
C LYS A 347 23.72 -20.38 -16.63
N GLU A 348 24.60 -19.67 -15.92
CA GLU A 348 25.47 -20.24 -14.88
C GLU A 348 24.63 -20.76 -13.71
N ALA A 349 23.75 -19.92 -13.16
CA ALA A 349 22.91 -20.24 -12.00
C ALA A 349 21.97 -21.44 -12.21
N THR A 350 21.61 -21.77 -13.46
CA THR A 350 20.74 -22.90 -13.83
C THR A 350 21.49 -24.11 -14.38
N GLU A 351 22.84 -24.09 -14.38
CA GLU A 351 23.70 -25.12 -14.97
C GLU A 351 23.38 -25.36 -16.46
N ASN A 352 23.33 -24.29 -17.25
CA ASN A 352 22.88 -24.25 -18.65
C ASN A 352 21.43 -24.70 -18.86
N PHE A 353 20.53 -24.35 -17.93
CA PHE A 353 19.13 -24.84 -17.90
C PHE A 353 19.04 -26.37 -17.81
N SER A 354 19.90 -27.00 -17.00
CA SER A 354 19.93 -28.44 -16.81
C SER A 354 18.57 -29.01 -16.41
N ALA A 355 18.27 -30.22 -16.90
CA ALA A 355 17.08 -30.97 -16.51
C ALA A 355 17.02 -31.24 -14.99
N SER A 356 18.17 -31.34 -14.31
CA SER A 356 18.25 -31.46 -12.84
C SER A 356 17.71 -30.25 -12.09
N ASN A 357 17.77 -29.06 -12.71
CA ASN A 357 17.27 -27.82 -12.13
C ASN A 357 15.85 -27.46 -12.60
N ARG A 358 15.21 -28.27 -13.45
CA ARG A 358 13.86 -27.97 -13.95
C ARG A 358 12.81 -28.31 -12.89
N ILE A 359 12.03 -27.31 -12.46
CA ILE A 359 10.98 -27.47 -11.43
C ILE A 359 9.69 -27.96 -12.10
N LYS A 360 9.07 -27.11 -12.92
CA LYS A 360 7.78 -27.40 -13.59
C LYS A 360 7.65 -26.53 -14.84
N GLY A 361 7.10 -27.09 -15.93
CA GLY A 361 6.86 -26.33 -17.17
C GLY A 361 8.14 -25.68 -17.73
N SER A 362 8.20 -24.35 -17.71
CA SER A 362 9.37 -23.53 -18.11
C SER A 362 10.12 -22.88 -16.94
N VAL A 363 9.86 -23.31 -15.69
CA VAL A 363 10.50 -22.81 -14.48
C VAL A 363 11.69 -23.68 -14.07
N TYR A 364 12.81 -23.03 -13.77
CA TYR A 364 14.06 -23.64 -13.32
C TYR A 364 14.46 -23.10 -11.94
N ARG A 365 15.17 -23.90 -11.16
CA ARG A 365 15.87 -23.48 -9.95
C ARG A 365 17.21 -22.85 -10.33
N GLY A 366 17.48 -21.66 -9.83
CA GLY A 366 18.76 -20.97 -9.96
C GLY A 366 19.50 -20.90 -8.63
N VAL A 367 20.84 -20.91 -8.67
CA VAL A 367 21.70 -20.60 -7.52
C VAL A 367 22.65 -19.46 -7.88
N PHE A 368 22.55 -18.33 -7.17
CA PHE A 368 23.31 -17.11 -7.46
C PHE A 368 24.40 -16.82 -6.42
N GLY A 369 25.52 -16.30 -6.92
CA GLY A 369 26.58 -15.67 -6.10
C GLY A 369 27.37 -16.62 -5.19
N LYS A 370 28.30 -16.04 -4.44
CA LYS A 370 29.16 -16.79 -3.49
C LYS A 370 28.39 -17.31 -2.27
N GLU A 371 27.27 -16.67 -1.94
CA GLU A 371 26.43 -17.01 -0.79
C GLU A 371 25.36 -18.08 -1.12
N LYS A 372 25.27 -18.51 -2.39
CA LYS A 372 24.36 -19.56 -2.90
C LYS A 372 22.87 -19.25 -2.68
N GLU A 373 22.48 -18.02 -2.98
CA GLU A 373 21.07 -17.58 -2.95
C GLU A 373 20.24 -18.39 -3.97
N ILE A 374 19.11 -18.96 -3.54
CA ILE A 374 18.27 -19.84 -4.38
C ILE A 374 17.07 -19.06 -4.90
N MET A 375 16.83 -19.14 -6.22
CA MET A 375 15.77 -18.40 -6.92
C MET A 375 14.98 -19.30 -7.89
N ALA A 376 13.77 -18.89 -8.26
CA ALA A 376 12.95 -19.55 -9.27
C ALA A 376 12.94 -18.72 -10.58
N ILE A 377 13.35 -19.32 -11.70
CA ILE A 377 13.59 -18.65 -12.97
C ILE A 377 12.56 -19.16 -14.00
N LYS A 378 11.54 -18.35 -14.29
CA LYS A 378 10.47 -18.65 -15.26
C LYS A 378 10.88 -18.16 -16.66
N LYS A 379 11.15 -19.07 -17.58
CA LYS A 379 11.35 -18.72 -19.00
C LYS A 379 10.02 -18.46 -19.70
N MET A 380 9.91 -17.35 -20.40
CA MET A 380 8.74 -16.93 -21.18
C MET A 380 9.15 -16.52 -22.60
N ASN A 381 8.43 -17.03 -23.60
CA ASN A 381 8.75 -16.80 -25.01
C ASN A 381 7.97 -15.62 -25.63
N LEU A 382 6.85 -15.21 -25.02
CA LEU A 382 6.03 -14.03 -25.34
C LEU A 382 5.18 -13.65 -24.11
N GLY A 383 4.66 -12.41 -24.07
CA GLY A 383 3.64 -11.97 -23.11
C GLY A 383 4.13 -11.56 -21.71
N ALA A 384 5.44 -11.53 -21.45
CA ALA A 384 6.00 -11.28 -20.12
C ALA A 384 5.62 -9.91 -19.51
N SER A 385 5.52 -8.84 -20.33
CA SER A 385 5.24 -7.48 -19.84
C SER A 385 3.98 -7.34 -19.00
N LYS A 386 2.92 -8.13 -19.24
CA LYS A 386 1.70 -8.02 -18.42
C LYS A 386 1.90 -8.55 -17.00
N GLU A 387 2.59 -9.67 -16.84
CA GLU A 387 2.93 -10.23 -15.52
C GLU A 387 3.99 -9.36 -14.82
N VAL A 388 4.95 -8.82 -15.58
CA VAL A 388 6.05 -7.97 -15.09
C VAL A 388 5.57 -6.58 -14.66
N ASN A 389 4.77 -5.88 -15.46
CA ASN A 389 4.22 -4.56 -15.11
C ASN A 389 3.26 -4.64 -13.91
N LEU A 390 2.44 -5.69 -13.85
CA LEU A 390 1.56 -5.95 -12.71
C LEU A 390 2.37 -6.20 -11.43
N LEU A 391 3.36 -7.09 -11.46
CA LEU A 391 4.19 -7.41 -10.29
C LEU A 391 5.20 -6.30 -9.91
N GLY A 392 5.48 -5.35 -10.80
CA GLY A 392 6.16 -4.10 -10.45
C GLY A 392 5.29 -3.13 -9.64
N ARG A 393 3.96 -3.19 -9.81
CA ARG A 393 2.98 -2.32 -9.14
C ARG A 393 2.47 -2.87 -7.80
N ILE A 394 2.44 -4.19 -7.63
CA ILE A 394 1.84 -4.84 -6.44
C ILE A 394 2.89 -5.53 -5.56
N ASN A 395 2.75 -5.40 -4.24
CA ASN A 395 3.71 -5.96 -3.28
C ASN A 395 3.02 -6.30 -1.96
N HIS A 396 2.87 -7.60 -1.68
CA HIS A 396 2.17 -8.10 -0.49
C HIS A 396 2.73 -9.45 -0.04
N PHE A 397 2.73 -9.72 1.26
CA PHE A 397 3.37 -10.89 1.88
C PHE A 397 2.85 -12.24 1.36
N ASN A 398 1.60 -12.28 0.88
CA ASN A 398 0.95 -13.47 0.34
C ASN A 398 0.86 -13.50 -1.19
N LEU A 399 1.65 -12.69 -1.90
CA LEU A 399 1.83 -12.79 -3.35
C LEU A 399 3.31 -13.09 -3.65
N ILE A 400 3.58 -13.77 -4.77
CA ILE A 400 4.96 -14.08 -5.19
C ILE A 400 5.70 -12.81 -5.60
N LYS A 401 6.89 -12.61 -5.05
CA LYS A 401 7.74 -11.46 -5.36
C LYS A 401 8.59 -11.74 -6.60
N LEU A 402 8.50 -10.84 -7.57
CA LEU A 402 9.47 -10.70 -8.65
C LEU A 402 10.71 -9.97 -8.08
N GLU A 403 11.87 -10.61 -8.14
CA GLU A 403 13.16 -10.04 -7.71
C GLU A 403 13.88 -9.34 -8.87
N GLY A 404 13.61 -9.78 -10.10
CA GLY A 404 14.28 -9.27 -11.27
C GLY A 404 13.92 -9.99 -12.56
N TYR A 405 14.60 -9.63 -13.63
CA TYR A 405 14.42 -10.23 -14.95
C TYR A 405 15.72 -10.22 -15.75
N CYS A 406 15.75 -11.03 -16.80
CA CYS A 406 16.74 -10.95 -17.87
C CYS A 406 16.02 -11.08 -19.22
N GLU A 407 16.38 -10.25 -20.20
CA GLU A 407 16.03 -10.50 -21.60
C GLU A 407 17.22 -11.14 -22.33
N LYS A 408 16.96 -12.20 -23.10
CA LYS A 408 17.90 -12.69 -24.09
C LYS A 408 17.20 -13.12 -25.37
N ASP A 409 17.63 -12.53 -26.48
CA ASP A 409 17.21 -12.87 -27.84
C ASP A 409 15.67 -12.87 -28.02
N GLY A 410 14.95 -11.95 -27.37
CA GLY A 410 13.48 -11.87 -27.37
C GLY A 410 12.76 -12.92 -26.51
N SER A 411 13.50 -13.62 -25.63
CA SER A 411 12.93 -14.44 -24.54
C SER A 411 13.19 -13.78 -23.20
N PHE A 412 12.20 -13.83 -22.30
CA PHE A 412 12.30 -13.28 -20.96
C PHE A 412 12.51 -14.38 -19.92
N TYR A 413 13.33 -14.09 -18.92
CA TYR A 413 13.66 -14.97 -17.81
C TYR A 413 13.35 -14.21 -16.53
N LEU A 414 12.18 -14.46 -15.96
CA LEU A 414 11.71 -13.76 -14.77
C LEU A 414 12.24 -14.47 -13.53
N VAL A 415 12.85 -13.72 -12.62
CA VAL A 415 13.51 -14.22 -11.41
C VAL A 415 12.62 -13.90 -10.22
N PHE A 416 12.09 -14.95 -9.58
CA PHE A 416 11.23 -14.90 -8.40
C PHE A 416 11.96 -15.50 -7.20
N GLU A 417 11.50 -15.15 -6.00
CA GLU A 417 11.85 -15.88 -4.78
C GLU A 417 11.60 -17.40 -4.93
N TYR A 418 12.50 -18.23 -4.39
CA TYR A 418 12.32 -19.68 -4.42
C TYR A 418 11.42 -20.15 -3.28
N MET A 419 10.43 -20.98 -3.61
CA MET A 419 9.41 -21.47 -2.67
C MET A 419 9.67 -22.94 -2.36
N GLU A 420 10.32 -23.20 -1.22
CA GLU A 420 11.02 -24.47 -0.94
C GLU A 420 10.09 -25.68 -0.84
N ASN A 421 8.81 -25.47 -0.49
CA ASN A 421 7.83 -26.53 -0.38
C ASN A 421 7.07 -26.82 -1.70
N GLY A 422 7.30 -26.05 -2.77
CA GLY A 422 6.65 -26.24 -4.07
C GLY A 422 5.23 -25.66 -4.14
N CYS A 423 4.39 -26.17 -5.04
CA CYS A 423 2.97 -25.78 -5.09
C CYS A 423 2.10 -26.58 -4.09
N LEU A 424 0.96 -26.00 -3.72
CA LEU A 424 0.03 -26.60 -2.77
C LEU A 424 -0.51 -27.96 -3.24
N ARG A 425 -0.71 -28.14 -4.55
CA ARG A 425 -1.13 -29.43 -5.14
C ARG A 425 -0.08 -30.53 -4.92
N GLU A 426 1.19 -30.21 -5.18
CA GLU A 426 2.32 -31.12 -4.94
C GLU A 426 2.54 -31.39 -3.46
N TRP A 427 2.22 -30.43 -2.58
CA TRP A 427 2.24 -30.63 -1.12
C TRP A 427 1.14 -31.60 -0.68
N LEU A 428 -0.12 -31.38 -1.09
CA LEU A 428 -1.26 -32.27 -0.79
C LEU A 428 -1.03 -33.70 -1.33
N GLY A 429 -0.43 -33.84 -2.52
CA GLY A 429 -0.17 -35.13 -3.16
C GLY A 429 1.02 -35.95 -2.63
N ARG A 430 1.80 -35.45 -1.65
CA ARG A 430 2.99 -36.16 -1.15
C ARG A 430 2.63 -37.41 -0.35
N ARG A 431 3.00 -38.58 -0.89
CA ARG A 431 2.76 -39.90 -0.27
C ARG A 431 3.47 -40.09 1.07
N ASN A 432 4.68 -39.53 1.26
CA ASN A 432 5.36 -39.51 2.56
C ASN A 432 4.78 -38.39 3.44
N ARG A 433 3.60 -38.63 3.99
CA ARG A 433 2.82 -37.73 4.85
C ARG A 433 3.54 -37.47 6.19
N THR A 434 4.45 -36.50 6.22
CA THR A 434 5.00 -35.98 7.49
C THR A 434 3.88 -35.42 8.38
N THR A 435 4.15 -35.26 9.68
CA THR A 435 3.23 -34.67 10.67
C THR A 435 2.66 -33.31 10.24
N GLU A 436 3.36 -32.57 9.39
CA GLU A 436 2.91 -31.28 8.87
C GLU A 436 1.74 -31.36 7.89
N HIS A 437 1.64 -32.44 7.11
CA HIS A 437 0.56 -32.67 6.14
C HIS A 437 -0.76 -33.04 6.85
N GLN A 438 -0.66 -33.52 8.08
CA GLN A 438 -1.74 -34.08 8.92
C GLN A 438 -2.44 -33.03 9.80
N CYS A 439 -2.04 -31.75 9.71
CA CYS A 439 -2.45 -30.73 10.69
C CYS A 439 -3.43 -29.69 10.10
N TRP A 440 -4.66 -29.64 10.63
CA TRP A 440 -5.68 -28.64 10.26
C TRP A 440 -5.16 -27.19 10.37
N ARG A 441 -4.46 -26.86 11.46
CA ARG A 441 -3.86 -25.52 11.68
C ARG A 441 -2.92 -25.08 10.54
N LYS A 442 -2.19 -26.01 9.90
CA LYS A 442 -1.35 -25.69 8.74
C LYS A 442 -2.21 -25.41 7.49
N ARG A 443 -3.21 -26.26 7.20
CA ARG A 443 -4.14 -26.08 6.06
C ARG A 443 -5.00 -24.81 6.19
N ILE A 444 -5.45 -24.49 7.40
CA ILE A 444 -6.19 -23.25 7.72
C ILE A 444 -5.31 -22.01 7.56
N ARG A 445 -4.05 -22.05 8.02
CA ARG A 445 -3.12 -20.94 7.82
C ARG A 445 -2.84 -20.68 6.34
N ILE A 446 -2.75 -21.74 5.52
CA ILE A 446 -2.65 -21.65 4.06
C ILE A 446 -3.90 -20.98 3.46
N ALA A 447 -5.11 -21.37 3.88
CA ALA A 447 -6.36 -20.73 3.44
C ALA A 447 -6.41 -19.23 3.81
N VAL A 448 -6.04 -18.87 5.04
CA VAL A 448 -5.97 -17.47 5.51
C VAL A 448 -4.92 -16.67 4.73
N ASP A 449 -3.75 -17.26 4.45
CA ASP A 449 -2.71 -16.63 3.61
C ASP A 449 -3.23 -16.32 2.20
N ILE A 450 -3.90 -17.26 1.53
CA ILE A 450 -4.51 -17.05 0.21
C ILE A 450 -5.60 -15.96 0.29
N ALA A 451 -6.44 -15.99 1.33
CA ALA A 451 -7.52 -15.02 1.51
C ALA A 451 -7.00 -13.58 1.65
N ASN A 452 -5.94 -13.37 2.43
CA ASN A 452 -5.26 -12.08 2.54
C ASN A 452 -4.64 -11.61 1.21
N GLY A 453 -4.10 -12.54 0.41
CA GLY A 453 -3.57 -12.24 -0.92
C GLY A 453 -4.66 -11.73 -1.88
N LEU A 454 -5.82 -12.39 -1.93
CA LEU A 454 -6.95 -12.00 -2.76
C LEU A 454 -7.62 -10.70 -2.29
N GLU A 455 -7.84 -10.53 -0.99
CA GLU A 455 -8.39 -9.30 -0.42
C GLU A 455 -7.54 -8.07 -0.78
N TYR A 456 -6.20 -8.22 -0.77
CA TYR A 456 -5.30 -7.16 -1.22
C TYR A 456 -5.47 -6.83 -2.72
N LEU A 457 -5.59 -7.85 -3.59
CA LEU A 457 -5.82 -7.67 -5.04
C LEU A 457 -7.18 -7.04 -5.38
N HIS A 458 -8.23 -7.35 -4.62
CA HIS A 458 -9.58 -6.83 -4.89
C HIS A 458 -9.80 -5.43 -4.30
N ASN A 459 -9.35 -5.20 -3.07
CA ASN A 459 -9.74 -4.01 -2.29
C ASN A 459 -8.60 -3.01 -2.03
N PHE A 460 -7.34 -3.44 -2.02
CA PHE A 460 -6.19 -2.60 -1.61
C PHE A 460 -5.15 -2.34 -2.72
N THR A 461 -5.51 -2.59 -3.98
CA THR A 461 -4.79 -2.13 -5.18
C THR A 461 -5.66 -1.18 -5.98
N ASP A 462 -5.03 -0.26 -6.71
CA ASP A 462 -5.68 0.70 -7.60
C ASP A 462 -4.86 0.81 -8.91
N PRO A 463 -5.42 0.46 -10.08
CA PRO A 463 -6.72 -0.20 -10.26
C PRO A 463 -6.79 -1.56 -9.54
N CYS A 464 -7.99 -2.10 -9.33
CA CYS A 464 -8.13 -3.42 -8.70
C CYS A 464 -7.91 -4.56 -9.72
N TYR A 465 -7.34 -5.67 -9.25
CA TYR A 465 -6.94 -6.79 -10.11
C TYR A 465 -7.77 -8.04 -9.80
N VAL A 466 -8.36 -8.65 -10.83
CA VAL A 466 -8.95 -10.00 -10.74
C VAL A 466 -7.93 -11.01 -11.28
N HIS A 467 -7.59 -12.03 -10.50
CA HIS A 467 -6.49 -12.95 -10.79
C HIS A 467 -6.85 -14.01 -11.84
N LYS A 468 -8.08 -14.52 -11.82
CA LYS A 468 -8.67 -15.45 -12.82
C LYS A 468 -7.94 -16.79 -12.97
N ALA A 469 -7.02 -17.13 -12.07
CA ALA A 469 -6.16 -18.31 -12.16
C ALA A 469 -5.84 -18.93 -10.78
N ILE A 470 -6.71 -18.70 -9.78
CA ILE A 470 -6.57 -19.32 -8.45
C ILE A 470 -6.84 -20.82 -8.57
N ASN A 471 -5.83 -21.62 -8.21
CA ASN A 471 -5.87 -23.08 -8.13
C ASN A 471 -4.70 -23.57 -7.26
N THR A 472 -4.69 -24.83 -6.84
CA THR A 472 -3.63 -25.42 -6.00
C THR A 472 -2.26 -25.53 -6.69
N ASP A 473 -2.18 -25.43 -8.02
CA ASP A 473 -0.93 -25.37 -8.77
C ASP A 473 -0.26 -23.98 -8.74
N ASN A 474 -1.06 -22.91 -8.61
CA ASN A 474 -0.61 -21.51 -8.58
C ASN A 474 -0.47 -20.95 -7.16
N ILE A 475 -0.83 -21.71 -6.11
CA ILE A 475 -0.46 -21.39 -4.72
C ILE A 475 0.88 -22.05 -4.39
N LEU A 476 1.88 -21.26 -4.01
CA LEU A 476 3.23 -21.73 -3.65
C LEU A 476 3.47 -21.63 -2.15
N LEU A 477 4.25 -22.56 -1.60
CA LEU A 477 4.55 -22.67 -0.17
C LEU A 477 6.05 -22.48 0.11
N ASN A 478 6.40 -21.58 1.03
CA ASN A 478 7.79 -21.39 1.46
C ASN A 478 8.20 -22.44 2.52
N LYS A 479 9.47 -22.41 2.95
CA LYS A 479 10.01 -23.26 4.03
C LYS A 479 9.16 -23.26 5.31
N ASP A 480 8.57 -22.13 5.67
CA ASP A 480 7.80 -21.95 6.91
C ASP A 480 6.35 -22.44 6.79
N LEU A 481 5.97 -22.97 5.61
CA LEU A 481 4.59 -23.29 5.19
C LEU A 481 3.65 -22.07 5.28
N ARG A 482 4.10 -20.93 4.76
CA ARG A 482 3.28 -19.76 4.42
C ARG A 482 2.96 -19.77 2.93
N ALA A 483 1.73 -19.40 2.58
CA ALA A 483 1.27 -19.45 1.20
C ALA A 483 1.41 -18.11 0.47
N LYS A 484 1.80 -18.18 -0.82
CA LYS A 484 1.82 -17.06 -1.75
C LYS A 484 1.09 -17.41 -3.05
N ILE A 485 0.27 -16.49 -3.54
CA ILE A 485 -0.38 -16.58 -4.84
C ILE A 485 0.63 -16.22 -5.94
N ALA A 486 0.69 -17.03 -7.01
CA ALA A 486 1.61 -16.86 -8.13
C ALA A 486 0.91 -16.96 -9.50
N ASN A 487 1.68 -16.70 -10.57
CA ASN A 487 1.29 -16.86 -11.97
C ASN A 487 0.19 -15.87 -12.44
N PHE A 488 0.54 -14.58 -12.48
CA PHE A 488 -0.37 -13.47 -12.81
C PHE A 488 -0.60 -13.28 -14.32
N THR A 489 -0.18 -14.23 -15.16
CA THR A 489 -0.28 -14.15 -16.63
C THR A 489 -1.70 -13.96 -17.19
N LEU A 490 -2.73 -14.38 -16.43
CA LEU A 490 -4.15 -14.20 -16.79
C LEU A 490 -4.83 -13.07 -16.01
N ALA A 491 -4.18 -12.49 -15.00
CA ALA A 491 -4.74 -11.45 -14.17
C ALA A 491 -5.01 -10.19 -15.00
N LYS A 492 -6.07 -9.44 -14.66
CA LYS A 492 -6.45 -8.24 -15.40
C LYS A 492 -7.01 -7.16 -14.47
N GLU A 493 -6.59 -5.93 -14.76
CA GLU A 493 -7.09 -4.68 -14.21
C GLU A 493 -8.58 -4.51 -14.53
N SER A 494 -9.34 -4.04 -13.56
CA SER A 494 -10.73 -3.65 -13.70
C SER A 494 -10.93 -2.27 -13.10
N ASP A 495 -11.64 -1.41 -13.82
CA ASP A 495 -12.19 -0.19 -13.25
C ASP A 495 -13.22 -0.56 -12.17
N ARG A 496 -13.36 0.32 -11.18
CA ARG A 496 -14.41 0.23 -10.15
C ARG A 496 -15.65 0.96 -10.64
N GLU A 497 -16.66 0.21 -11.06
CA GLU A 497 -18.00 0.78 -11.24
C GLU A 497 -18.56 1.28 -9.88
N VAL A 498 -19.59 2.12 -9.94
CA VAL A 498 -20.24 2.80 -8.79
C VAL A 498 -20.73 1.81 -7.71
N THR A 499 -20.83 0.52 -8.04
CA THR A 499 -21.32 -0.59 -7.20
C THR A 499 -20.20 -1.37 -6.50
N SER A 500 -19.12 -0.69 -6.06
CA SER A 500 -18.12 -1.19 -5.10
C SER A 500 -17.46 -2.54 -5.45
N SER A 501 -17.36 -2.88 -6.73
CA SER A 501 -16.79 -4.15 -7.17
C SER A 501 -16.03 -4.03 -8.49
N CYS A 502 -14.98 -4.83 -8.62
CA CYS A 502 -14.25 -5.01 -9.87
C CYS A 502 -15.14 -5.83 -10.81
N SER A 503 -15.59 -5.27 -11.93
CA SER A 503 -16.38 -6.02 -12.92
C SER A 503 -16.19 -5.56 -14.37
N TYR A 504 -16.02 -6.51 -15.30
CA TYR A 504 -16.06 -6.27 -16.75
C TYR A 504 -16.51 -7.53 -17.51
N TYR A 505 -16.81 -7.43 -18.80
CA TYR A 505 -17.18 -8.57 -19.66
C TYR A 505 -16.07 -8.92 -20.68
N THR A 506 -15.93 -10.19 -21.04
CA THR A 506 -14.97 -10.66 -22.06
C THR A 506 -15.55 -11.78 -22.92
N SER A 507 -15.39 -11.66 -24.25
CA SER A 507 -15.69 -12.72 -25.23
C SER A 507 -14.72 -13.91 -25.16
N HIS A 508 -13.62 -13.77 -24.42
CA HIS A 508 -12.59 -14.79 -24.26
C HIS A 508 -12.58 -15.30 -22.81
N VAL A 509 -13.12 -16.50 -22.63
CA VAL A 509 -13.10 -17.27 -21.39
C VAL A 509 -11.79 -18.06 -21.32
N VAL A 510 -10.97 -17.81 -20.30
CA VAL A 510 -9.67 -18.45 -20.08
C VAL A 510 -9.42 -18.68 -18.59
N GLY A 511 -9.05 -19.90 -18.23
CA GLY A 511 -8.83 -20.31 -16.84
C GLY A 511 -8.60 -21.82 -16.73
N THR A 512 -8.55 -22.34 -15.50
CA THR A 512 -8.39 -23.78 -15.23
C THR A 512 -9.76 -24.44 -15.03
N ARG A 513 -10.05 -25.50 -15.78
CA ARG A 513 -11.29 -26.28 -15.62
C ARG A 513 -11.36 -26.83 -14.19
N GLY A 514 -12.55 -26.83 -13.60
CA GLY A 514 -12.77 -27.12 -12.18
C GLY A 514 -12.76 -25.89 -11.25
N TYR A 515 -12.13 -24.78 -11.66
CA TYR A 515 -12.03 -23.54 -10.85
C TYR A 515 -12.79 -22.34 -11.43
N MET A 516 -13.23 -22.41 -12.70
CA MET A 516 -13.97 -21.34 -13.35
C MET A 516 -15.41 -21.27 -12.84
N ALA A 517 -15.83 -20.08 -12.40
CA ALA A 517 -17.17 -19.82 -11.89
C ALA A 517 -18.23 -19.85 -13.01
N PRO A 518 -19.49 -20.28 -12.73
CA PRO A 518 -20.53 -20.44 -13.75
C PRO A 518 -20.79 -19.19 -14.59
N GLU A 519 -20.91 -18.02 -13.95
CA GLU A 519 -21.18 -16.75 -14.64
C GLU A 519 -20.08 -16.38 -15.65
N TYR A 520 -18.84 -16.81 -15.40
CA TYR A 520 -17.72 -16.57 -16.29
C TYR A 520 -17.72 -17.52 -17.49
N LEU A 521 -18.22 -18.75 -17.33
CA LEU A 521 -18.41 -19.71 -18.42
C LEU A 521 -19.57 -19.29 -19.33
N ASP A 522 -20.70 -18.90 -18.74
CA ASP A 522 -21.95 -18.67 -19.48
C ASP A 522 -22.02 -17.29 -20.14
N SER A 523 -21.53 -16.25 -19.45
CA SER A 523 -21.69 -14.85 -19.88
C SER A 523 -20.37 -14.11 -20.13
N GLY A 524 -19.23 -14.75 -19.85
CA GLY A 524 -17.92 -14.09 -19.91
C GLY A 524 -17.75 -12.94 -18.90
N ARG A 525 -18.64 -12.82 -17.91
CA ARG A 525 -18.57 -11.79 -16.86
C ARG A 525 -17.42 -12.12 -15.90
N VAL A 526 -16.46 -11.20 -15.82
CA VAL A 526 -15.37 -11.24 -14.84
C VAL A 526 -15.74 -10.32 -13.69
N THR A 527 -15.65 -10.83 -12.46
CA THR A 527 -15.72 -10.02 -11.25
C THR A 527 -14.76 -10.57 -10.19
N SER A 528 -14.48 -9.82 -9.11
CA SER A 528 -13.76 -10.36 -7.94
C SER A 528 -14.41 -11.62 -7.35
N LYS A 529 -15.74 -11.81 -7.54
CA LYS A 529 -16.48 -12.99 -7.09
C LYS A 529 -16.13 -14.29 -7.84
N MET A 530 -15.41 -14.21 -8.97
CA MET A 530 -14.90 -15.42 -9.65
C MET A 530 -13.65 -15.98 -8.95
N ASP A 531 -12.79 -15.11 -8.41
CA ASP A 531 -11.65 -15.55 -7.59
C ASP A 531 -12.13 -16.12 -6.25
N VAL A 532 -13.23 -15.58 -5.70
CA VAL A 532 -13.94 -16.15 -4.52
C VAL A 532 -14.39 -17.59 -4.81
N TYR A 533 -15.04 -17.84 -5.96
CA TYR A 533 -15.48 -19.19 -6.34
C TYR A 533 -14.29 -20.15 -6.47
N ALA A 534 -13.23 -19.73 -7.15
CA ALA A 534 -12.00 -20.52 -7.31
C ALA A 534 -11.31 -20.80 -5.96
N PHE A 535 -11.32 -19.84 -5.04
CA PHE A 535 -10.88 -20.04 -3.65
C PHE A 535 -11.76 -21.06 -2.91
N GLY A 536 -13.07 -21.06 -3.12
CA GLY A 536 -13.99 -22.08 -2.62
C GLY A 536 -13.62 -23.50 -3.08
N VAL A 537 -13.17 -23.67 -4.33
CA VAL A 537 -12.64 -24.95 -4.82
C VAL A 537 -11.33 -25.33 -4.12
N VAL A 538 -10.39 -24.38 -3.96
CA VAL A 538 -9.12 -24.62 -3.23
C VAL A 538 -9.36 -24.99 -1.75
N LEU A 539 -10.42 -24.48 -1.11
CA LEU A 539 -10.84 -24.95 0.21
C LEU A 539 -11.26 -26.42 0.19
N LEU A 540 -12.03 -26.88 -0.81
CA LEU A 540 -12.38 -28.30 -0.94
C LEU A 540 -11.14 -29.19 -1.17
N GLU A 541 -10.16 -28.74 -1.95
CA GLU A 541 -8.89 -29.49 -2.13
C GLU A 541 -8.10 -29.56 -0.81
N LEU A 542 -8.07 -28.47 -0.02
CA LEU A 542 -7.46 -28.46 1.32
C LEU A 542 -8.16 -29.40 2.31
N ILE A 543 -9.50 -29.47 2.29
CA ILE A 543 -10.32 -30.33 3.18
C ILE A 543 -10.18 -31.81 2.81
N THR A 544 -10.21 -32.12 1.52
CA THR A 544 -10.36 -33.51 1.02
C THR A 544 -9.04 -34.17 0.60
N GLY A 545 -8.00 -33.38 0.29
CA GLY A 545 -6.75 -33.88 -0.30
C GLY A 545 -6.91 -34.45 -1.71
N LYS A 546 -8.04 -34.20 -2.38
CA LYS A 546 -8.35 -34.62 -3.75
C LYS A 546 -8.18 -33.45 -4.71
N ASP A 547 -7.84 -33.74 -5.96
CA ASP A 547 -7.84 -32.76 -7.05
C ASP A 547 -9.27 -32.24 -7.35
N SER A 548 -9.37 -31.00 -7.82
CA SER A 548 -10.63 -30.35 -8.22
C SER A 548 -11.44 -31.09 -9.31
N ILE A 549 -10.79 -31.94 -10.09
CA ILE A 549 -11.41 -32.87 -11.05
C ILE A 549 -11.04 -34.29 -10.63
N ILE A 550 -12.05 -35.12 -10.37
CA ILE A 550 -11.90 -36.53 -10.07
C ILE A 550 -12.24 -37.34 -11.32
N VAL A 551 -11.29 -38.13 -11.79
CA VAL A 551 -11.53 -39.17 -12.80
C VAL A 551 -12.07 -40.41 -12.10
N GLN A 552 -13.24 -40.90 -12.52
CA GLN A 552 -13.84 -42.13 -12.02
C GLN A 552 -13.27 -43.37 -12.75
N ASP A 553 -13.54 -44.56 -12.23
CA ASP A 553 -13.01 -45.84 -12.78
C ASP A 553 -13.52 -46.16 -14.20
N ASP A 554 -14.62 -45.52 -14.64
CA ASP A 554 -15.16 -45.60 -16.01
C ASP A 554 -14.48 -44.60 -16.99
N GLY A 555 -13.54 -43.79 -16.49
CA GLY A 555 -12.87 -42.72 -17.24
C GLY A 555 -13.64 -41.40 -17.32
N SER A 556 -14.80 -41.27 -16.67
CA SER A 556 -15.54 -40.01 -16.64
C SER A 556 -14.92 -38.97 -15.69
N GLU A 557 -14.90 -37.71 -16.11
CA GLU A 557 -14.41 -36.58 -15.30
C GLU A 557 -15.57 -35.93 -14.54
N THR A 558 -15.43 -35.83 -13.21
CA THR A 558 -16.40 -35.20 -12.31
C THR A 558 -15.76 -34.07 -11.53
N MET A 559 -16.48 -32.97 -11.30
CA MET A 559 -15.95 -31.84 -10.52
C MET A 559 -16.16 -32.07 -9.02
N LEU A 560 -15.12 -31.85 -8.22
CA LEU A 560 -15.16 -31.99 -6.76
C LEU A 560 -16.26 -31.11 -6.13
N SER A 561 -16.43 -29.88 -6.63
CA SER A 561 -17.49 -28.96 -6.21
C SER A 561 -18.89 -29.54 -6.45
N SER A 562 -19.17 -30.08 -7.64
CA SER A 562 -20.46 -30.71 -7.97
C SER A 562 -20.76 -31.94 -7.11
N ILE A 563 -19.75 -32.77 -6.81
CA ILE A 563 -19.93 -33.92 -5.92
C ILE A 563 -20.33 -33.46 -4.51
N ILE A 564 -19.60 -32.49 -3.95
CA ILE A 564 -19.85 -32.00 -2.59
C ILE A 564 -21.22 -31.31 -2.49
N LEU A 565 -21.59 -30.45 -3.45
CA LEU A 565 -22.90 -29.80 -3.49
C LEU A 565 -24.05 -30.83 -3.50
N ASN A 566 -23.98 -31.84 -4.38
CA ASN A 566 -24.99 -32.91 -4.51
C ASN A 566 -25.12 -33.85 -3.28
N LEU A 567 -24.23 -33.71 -2.28
CA LEU A 567 -24.27 -34.48 -1.03
C LEU A 567 -24.93 -33.71 0.13
N ILE A 568 -25.17 -32.40 -0.02
CA ILE A 568 -25.64 -31.53 1.06
C ILE A 568 -27.16 -31.35 1.06
N ASP A 569 -27.82 -31.49 -0.08
CA ASP A 569 -29.29 -31.47 -0.22
C ASP A 569 -29.96 -32.77 0.29
N LYS A 570 -29.42 -33.39 1.34
CA LYS A 570 -29.80 -34.70 1.88
C LYS A 570 -29.65 -34.73 3.41
N ASP A 571 -30.57 -35.41 4.09
CA ASP A 571 -30.67 -35.41 5.56
C ASP A 571 -29.45 -36.00 6.29
N ASP A 572 -28.58 -36.73 5.59
CA ASP A 572 -27.36 -37.36 6.10
C ASP A 572 -26.05 -36.65 5.66
N ALA A 573 -26.16 -35.37 5.28
CA ALA A 573 -25.06 -34.57 4.75
C ALA A 573 -23.78 -34.55 5.63
N GLU A 574 -23.88 -34.35 6.96
CA GLU A 574 -22.69 -34.23 7.81
C GLU A 574 -21.93 -35.56 7.98
N GLU A 575 -22.62 -36.71 7.94
CA GLU A 575 -21.97 -38.02 7.95
C GLU A 575 -21.26 -38.29 6.61
N LYS A 576 -21.94 -38.05 5.48
CA LYS A 576 -21.36 -38.18 4.14
C LYS A 576 -20.17 -37.25 3.91
N LEU A 577 -20.24 -36.01 4.36
CA LEU A 577 -19.12 -35.06 4.31
C LEU A 577 -17.89 -35.59 5.05
N SER A 578 -18.07 -36.32 6.15
CA SER A 578 -16.95 -36.90 6.91
C SER A 578 -16.15 -37.95 6.13
N LEU A 579 -16.78 -38.62 5.15
CA LEU A 579 -16.14 -39.58 4.24
C LEU A 579 -15.27 -38.91 3.15
N PHE A 580 -15.43 -37.60 2.94
CA PHE A 580 -14.66 -36.83 1.96
C PHE A 580 -13.46 -36.10 2.56
N ILE A 581 -13.41 -35.93 3.88
CA ILE A 581 -12.24 -35.38 4.59
C ILE A 581 -11.01 -36.24 4.27
N ASP A 582 -9.85 -35.59 4.05
CA ASP A 582 -8.58 -36.28 3.86
C ASP A 582 -8.29 -37.23 5.03
N PRO A 583 -8.08 -38.54 4.82
CA PRO A 583 -7.80 -39.50 5.90
C PRO A 583 -6.57 -39.17 6.76
N SER A 584 -5.69 -38.26 6.31
CA SER A 584 -4.57 -37.75 7.13
C SER A 584 -4.97 -36.72 8.19
N LEU A 585 -6.22 -36.26 8.21
CA LEU A 585 -6.75 -35.21 9.09
C LEU A 585 -7.73 -35.75 10.16
N VAL A 586 -7.82 -37.07 10.32
CA VAL A 586 -8.85 -37.74 11.13
C VAL A 586 -8.39 -37.91 12.59
N GLY A 587 -8.51 -36.82 13.35
CA GLY A 587 -8.44 -36.82 14.82
C GLY A 587 -9.82 -36.55 15.44
N ASN A 588 -10.18 -37.27 16.51
CA ASN A 588 -11.51 -37.19 17.14
C ASN A 588 -11.90 -35.78 17.63
N SER A 589 -10.94 -34.90 17.90
CA SER A 589 -11.16 -33.53 18.38
C SER A 589 -11.24 -32.46 17.28
N GLU A 590 -11.01 -32.79 16.00
CA GLU A 590 -10.77 -31.78 14.96
C GLU A 590 -11.85 -31.71 13.86
N LYS A 591 -12.88 -32.58 13.88
CA LYS A 591 -13.99 -32.57 12.91
C LYS A 591 -14.72 -31.22 12.79
N VAL A 592 -14.74 -30.42 13.86
CA VAL A 592 -15.32 -29.07 13.89
C VAL A 592 -14.74 -28.18 12.80
N TYR A 593 -13.42 -28.18 12.63
CA TYR A 593 -12.75 -27.33 11.66
C TYR A 593 -13.06 -27.75 10.21
N ALA A 594 -13.20 -29.05 9.96
CA ALA A 594 -13.63 -29.56 8.67
C ALA A 594 -15.03 -29.02 8.32
N ILE A 595 -15.98 -29.12 9.24
CA ILE A 595 -17.37 -28.65 9.05
C ILE A 595 -17.42 -27.12 8.85
N GLN A 596 -16.61 -26.35 9.59
CA GLN A 596 -16.51 -24.89 9.42
C GLN A 596 -15.92 -24.52 8.05
N LEU A 597 -14.84 -25.17 7.61
CA LEU A 597 -14.24 -24.93 6.29
C LEU A 597 -15.14 -25.39 5.14
N VAL A 598 -15.87 -26.50 5.29
CA VAL A 598 -16.89 -26.92 4.33
C VAL A 598 -17.95 -25.82 4.20
N LYS A 599 -18.53 -25.35 5.31
CA LYS A 599 -19.56 -24.30 5.31
C LYS A 599 -19.05 -22.98 4.68
N LEU A 600 -17.77 -22.63 4.88
CA LEU A 600 -17.11 -21.51 4.20
C LEU A 600 -16.93 -21.75 2.68
N SER A 601 -16.47 -22.95 2.27
CA SER A 601 -16.28 -23.28 0.85
C SER A 601 -17.60 -23.24 0.08
N LEU A 602 -18.70 -23.70 0.69
CA LEU A 602 -20.03 -23.68 0.09
C LEU A 602 -20.55 -22.25 -0.10
N ALA A 603 -20.34 -21.37 0.88
CA ALA A 603 -20.67 -19.96 0.73
C ALA A 603 -19.90 -19.30 -0.45
N CYS A 604 -18.66 -19.72 -0.70
CA CYS A 604 -17.88 -19.27 -1.84
C CYS A 604 -18.33 -19.87 -3.18
N LEU A 605 -18.94 -21.07 -3.16
CA LEU A 605 -19.37 -21.83 -4.35
C LEU A 605 -20.82 -21.58 -4.78
N VAL A 606 -21.58 -20.71 -4.09
CA VAL A 606 -22.94 -20.32 -4.47
C VAL A 606 -22.99 -19.84 -5.92
N GLU A 607 -23.93 -20.36 -6.70
CA GLU A 607 -24.08 -20.06 -8.13
C GLU A 607 -24.20 -18.54 -8.39
N GLU A 608 -25.14 -17.87 -7.73
CA GLU A 608 -25.36 -16.42 -7.82
C GLU A 608 -24.17 -15.62 -7.24
N PRO A 609 -23.39 -14.87 -8.06
CA PRO A 609 -22.16 -14.21 -7.62
C PRO A 609 -22.35 -13.14 -6.54
N SER A 610 -23.50 -12.46 -6.52
CA SER A 610 -23.81 -11.45 -5.49
C SER A 610 -24.02 -12.05 -4.09
N ARG A 611 -24.39 -13.34 -4.01
CA ARG A 611 -24.62 -14.06 -2.75
C ARG A 611 -23.37 -14.73 -2.17
N ARG A 612 -22.30 -14.88 -2.96
CA ARG A 612 -20.98 -15.29 -2.43
C ARG A 612 -20.45 -14.19 -1.50
N PRO A 613 -19.70 -14.49 -0.43
CA PRO A 613 -19.05 -13.46 0.38
C PRO A 613 -17.99 -12.68 -0.41
N ASN A 614 -17.51 -11.55 0.12
CA ASN A 614 -16.25 -10.93 -0.32
C ASN A 614 -15.05 -11.46 0.49
N MET A 615 -13.81 -11.14 0.09
CA MET A 615 -12.62 -11.72 0.73
C MET A 615 -12.42 -11.21 2.18
N ALA A 616 -12.83 -9.99 2.50
CA ALA A 616 -12.89 -9.48 3.88
C ALA A 616 -13.92 -10.21 4.76
N GLU A 617 -15.09 -10.56 4.22
CA GLU A 617 -16.08 -11.41 4.89
C GLU A 617 -15.55 -12.82 5.09
N ILE A 618 -14.86 -13.41 4.10
CA ILE A 618 -14.18 -14.71 4.22
C ILE A 618 -13.14 -14.68 5.35
N PHE A 619 -12.34 -13.61 5.42
CA PHE A 619 -11.38 -13.40 6.52
C PHE A 619 -12.09 -13.33 7.88
N TYR A 620 -13.23 -12.65 7.97
CA TYR A 620 -14.04 -12.57 9.19
C TYR A 620 -14.67 -13.93 9.57
N PHE A 621 -15.28 -14.64 8.62
CA PHE A 621 -15.84 -15.99 8.84
C PHE A 621 -14.78 -17.01 9.26
N SER A 622 -13.57 -16.92 8.71
CA SER A 622 -12.42 -17.77 9.07
C SER A 622 -11.84 -17.48 10.46
N MET A 623 -12.29 -16.42 11.14
CA MET A 623 -11.71 -15.94 12.40
C MET A 623 -12.73 -15.82 13.56
N TYR A 624 -14.03 -15.74 13.28
CA TYR A 624 -15.08 -15.40 14.27
C TYR A 624 -16.35 -16.26 14.23
N ASN A 625 -16.31 -17.51 13.77
CA ASN A 625 -17.46 -18.40 13.90
C ASN A 625 -17.74 -18.73 15.38
N LYS A 626 -18.86 -18.26 15.93
CA LYS A 626 -19.10 -18.13 17.39
C LYS A 626 -19.14 -19.45 18.17
N ASN A 627 -19.25 -20.61 17.53
CA ASN A 627 -19.33 -21.90 18.20
C ASN A 627 -18.04 -22.74 18.03
N SER A 628 -17.30 -22.84 19.14
CA SER A 628 -16.23 -23.78 19.48
C SER A 628 -14.82 -23.60 18.84
N VAL A 629 -13.84 -23.67 19.75
CA VAL A 629 -12.38 -23.78 19.62
C VAL A 629 -11.64 -22.70 18.80
N SER A 630 -10.98 -21.78 19.51
CA SER A 630 -9.98 -20.88 18.94
C SER A 630 -8.74 -21.66 18.48
N ILE A 631 -8.25 -21.38 17.28
CA ILE A 631 -6.90 -21.78 16.85
C ILE A 631 -5.94 -20.64 17.15
N PRO A 632 -5.15 -20.70 18.24
CA PRO A 632 -4.11 -19.71 18.46
C PRO A 632 -2.98 -19.95 17.46
N ILE A 633 -2.94 -19.19 16.35
CA ILE A 633 -1.76 -19.14 15.45
C ILE A 633 -0.66 -18.34 16.16
N SER A 634 -0.10 -18.96 17.20
CA SER A 634 1.13 -18.56 17.84
C SER A 634 2.32 -18.92 16.97
N ASP A 635 3.15 -17.92 16.64
CA ASP A 635 4.50 -18.15 16.12
C ASP A 635 5.43 -18.51 17.30
N HIS A 636 5.30 -19.76 17.77
CA HIS A 636 6.26 -20.40 18.66
C HIS A 636 7.17 -21.30 17.84
N GLU A 637 8.31 -20.78 17.40
CA GLU A 637 9.49 -21.61 17.20
C GLU A 637 9.96 -22.10 18.58
N SER A 638 10.22 -23.40 18.70
CA SER A 638 10.51 -24.07 19.98
C SER A 638 11.98 -24.48 20.05
N ASP A 639 12.82 -23.58 20.55
CA ASP A 639 14.25 -23.80 20.81
C ASP A 639 14.47 -24.54 22.15
N GLU A 640 14.25 -25.87 22.19
CA GLU A 640 14.76 -26.79 23.23
C GLU A 640 14.86 -28.22 22.68
N HIS A 641 15.85 -29.06 23.02
CA HIS A 641 17.21 -28.80 23.53
C HIS A 641 18.09 -30.04 23.19
N GLY A 642 19.37 -29.86 22.82
CA GLY A 642 20.24 -30.95 22.35
C GLY A 642 21.66 -30.96 22.93
N GLY A 643 21.86 -30.38 24.11
CA GLY A 643 23.19 -30.10 24.66
C GLY A 643 23.83 -31.26 25.44
N VAL A 644 24.74 -32.02 24.81
CA VAL A 644 25.70 -32.86 25.55
C VAL A 644 26.96 -32.07 25.89
N ARG A 645 27.22 -31.96 27.20
CA ARG A 645 28.33 -31.29 27.90
C ARG A 645 28.80 -32.30 28.97
N VAL A 646 30.06 -32.45 29.40
CA VAL A 646 31.35 -31.77 29.17
C VAL A 646 32.44 -32.85 29.35
N HIS A 647 33.67 -32.66 28.84
CA HIS A 647 34.83 -32.69 29.75
C HIS A 647 36.06 -31.96 29.19
N THR A 648 36.90 -31.43 30.09
CA THR A 648 38.10 -30.64 29.75
C THR A 648 39.35 -31.20 30.44
N ARG A 649 40.49 -31.24 29.72
CA ARG A 649 41.81 -31.04 30.34
C ARG A 649 42.87 -30.57 29.33
N ARG A 650 43.95 -29.98 29.88
CA ARG A 650 44.96 -29.14 29.20
C ARG A 650 46.26 -29.89 28.88
N LYS A 651 47.12 -29.21 28.10
CA LYS A 651 48.56 -29.44 27.79
C LYS A 651 48.77 -30.25 26.48
N ARG A 652 49.78 -29.96 25.65
CA ARG A 652 51.07 -29.23 25.88
C ARG A 652 51.47 -28.30 24.69
N LYS A 653 52.60 -27.60 24.85
CA LYS A 653 53.29 -26.70 23.86
C LYS A 653 53.66 -27.45 22.55
N ILE A 654 53.96 -26.81 21.40
CA ILE A 654 55.19 -26.02 21.07
C ILE A 654 54.91 -24.94 19.99
N VAL A 655 55.86 -24.01 19.78
CA VAL A 655 55.75 -22.77 18.98
C VAL A 655 56.91 -22.68 17.96
N ILE A 656 56.78 -21.79 16.96
CA ILE A 656 57.82 -21.25 16.05
C ILE A 656 58.24 -22.13 14.85
N HIS A 657 57.70 -21.81 13.65
CA HIS A 657 58.54 -21.23 12.60
C HIS A 657 57.77 -20.37 11.59
N ARG A 658 58.47 -19.41 10.98
CA ARG A 658 57.96 -18.39 10.05
C ARG A 658 58.94 -18.33 8.88
N GLY A 659 58.56 -18.82 7.70
CA GLY A 659 59.52 -19.03 6.61
C GLY A 659 58.90 -19.21 5.22
N ASN A 660 58.79 -18.11 4.49
CA ASN A 660 58.94 -17.93 3.04
C ASN A 660 58.54 -19.08 2.07
N HIS A 661 57.60 -18.81 1.15
CA HIS A 661 57.34 -19.67 -0.02
C HIS A 661 57.41 -18.94 -1.39
N ASP A 662 58.10 -17.79 -1.48
CA ASP A 662 58.36 -16.98 -2.70
C ASP A 662 59.27 -17.68 -3.76
N PHE A 663 59.37 -19.00 -3.66
CA PHE A 663 59.99 -19.88 -4.65
C PHE A 663 58.96 -20.50 -5.61
N ARG A 664 57.69 -20.67 -5.18
CA ARG A 664 56.67 -21.44 -5.93
C ARG A 664 56.20 -20.73 -7.20
N GLU A 665 56.03 -19.41 -7.16
CA GLU A 665 55.59 -18.60 -8.31
C GLU A 665 56.65 -18.40 -9.41
N LYS A 666 57.92 -18.63 -9.10
CA LYS A 666 59.03 -18.47 -10.05
C LYS A 666 59.31 -19.76 -10.83
N VAL A 667 59.03 -20.92 -10.25
CA VAL A 667 59.06 -22.22 -10.95
C VAL A 667 57.91 -22.36 -11.95
N LEU A 668 56.69 -21.97 -11.55
CA LEU A 668 55.48 -22.14 -12.38
C LEU A 668 55.57 -21.40 -13.73
N ARG A 669 56.18 -20.21 -13.74
CA ARG A 669 56.43 -19.40 -14.95
C ARG A 669 57.50 -19.98 -15.89
N LYS A 670 58.35 -20.92 -15.46
CA LYS A 670 59.35 -21.58 -16.31
C LYS A 670 58.76 -22.79 -17.06
N LEU A 671 57.79 -23.49 -16.44
CA LEU A 671 57.08 -24.63 -17.04
C LEU A 671 56.13 -24.21 -18.18
N LEU A 672 55.47 -23.05 -18.04
CA LEU A 672 54.58 -22.49 -19.07
C LEU A 672 55.29 -22.14 -20.40
N ARG A 673 56.63 -22.09 -20.45
CA ARG A 673 57.39 -21.69 -21.65
C ARG A 673 57.71 -22.84 -22.62
N HIS A 674 57.47 -24.10 -22.24
CA HIS A 674 57.81 -25.28 -23.06
C HIS A 674 56.63 -26.26 -23.28
N TRP A 675 55.39 -25.84 -22.97
CA TRP A 675 54.20 -26.69 -23.02
C TRP A 675 53.93 -27.34 -24.40
N ILE A 676 54.37 -26.72 -25.49
CA ILE A 676 54.24 -27.25 -26.86
C ILE A 676 54.98 -28.59 -27.04
N LEU A 677 56.14 -28.78 -26.42
CA LEU A 677 56.88 -30.05 -26.47
C LEU A 677 56.15 -31.19 -25.72
N ILE A 678 55.40 -30.85 -24.67
CA ILE A 678 54.61 -31.81 -23.89
C ILE A 678 53.41 -32.31 -24.71
N ILE A 679 52.79 -31.42 -25.51
CA ILE A 679 51.70 -31.78 -26.42
C ILE A 679 52.17 -32.74 -27.52
N ILE A 680 53.37 -32.52 -28.08
CA ILE A 680 53.98 -33.42 -29.09
C ILE A 680 54.25 -34.81 -28.50
N LEU A 681 54.80 -34.89 -27.27
CA LEU A 681 55.02 -36.16 -26.58
C LEU A 681 53.71 -36.91 -26.26
N LEU A 682 52.66 -36.19 -25.88
CA LEU A 682 51.33 -36.78 -25.65
C LEU A 682 50.69 -37.33 -26.94
N ALA A 683 50.90 -36.67 -28.08
CA ALA A 683 50.45 -37.18 -29.38
C ALA A 683 51.13 -38.51 -29.74
N SER A 684 52.44 -38.64 -29.51
CA SER A 684 53.14 -39.93 -29.70
C SER A 684 52.69 -41.02 -28.72
N ALA A 685 52.33 -40.66 -27.48
CA ALA A 685 51.84 -41.62 -26.49
C ALA A 685 50.45 -42.19 -26.84
N LEU A 686 49.56 -41.36 -27.41
CA LEU A 686 48.23 -41.81 -27.85
C LEU A 686 48.30 -42.83 -28.99
N PHE A 687 49.28 -42.71 -29.89
CA PHE A 687 49.52 -43.69 -30.97
C PHE A 687 50.00 -45.07 -30.47
N VAL A 688 50.58 -45.14 -29.26
CA VAL A 688 50.98 -46.40 -28.61
C VAL A 688 49.84 -46.98 -27.77
N PHE A 689 48.88 -46.15 -27.33
CA PHE A 689 47.80 -46.59 -26.45
C PHE A 689 46.73 -47.46 -27.14
N GLU A 690 46.45 -47.24 -28.43
CA GLU A 690 45.54 -48.13 -29.20
C GLU A 690 46.10 -49.55 -29.40
N ALA A 691 47.42 -49.76 -29.21
CA ALA A 691 48.07 -51.05 -29.47
C ALA A 691 47.92 -52.10 -28.34
N PHE A 692 47.27 -51.78 -27.20
CA PHE A 692 47.36 -52.63 -25.99
C PHE A 692 46.04 -53.00 -25.28
N THR A 693 44.86 -52.63 -25.79
CA THR A 693 43.58 -52.92 -25.12
C THR A 693 42.93 -54.26 -25.51
N ILE A 694 43.59 -55.39 -25.23
CA ILE A 694 42.97 -56.74 -25.25
C ILE A 694 43.41 -57.55 -24.01
N GLY A 695 42.54 -57.74 -23.02
CA GLY A 695 42.87 -58.65 -21.90
C GLY A 695 42.01 -58.60 -20.61
N ARG A 696 40.93 -59.38 -20.60
CA ARG A 696 40.28 -60.03 -19.41
C ARG A 696 39.55 -59.21 -18.31
N LYS A 697 38.45 -59.83 -17.86
CA LYS A 697 37.70 -59.73 -16.57
C LYS A 697 38.03 -61.00 -15.73
N PRO A 698 37.39 -61.25 -14.56
CA PRO A 698 37.22 -60.47 -13.32
C PRO A 698 37.66 -61.32 -12.08
N ASP A 699 37.32 -60.96 -10.83
CA ASP A 699 36.31 -61.70 -10.01
C ASP A 699 35.96 -60.96 -8.67
N SER A 700 35.40 -61.64 -7.65
CA SER A 700 34.48 -61.08 -6.63
C SER A 700 34.57 -61.72 -5.21
N THR A 701 33.56 -61.46 -4.32
CA THR A 701 33.28 -62.06 -2.97
C THR A 701 34.05 -61.53 -1.72
N VAL A 702 33.60 -61.65 -0.44
CA VAL A 702 32.29 -61.38 0.25
C VAL A 702 32.44 -61.55 1.82
N THR A 703 31.56 -60.95 2.66
CA THR A 703 31.36 -61.16 4.15
C THR A 703 32.53 -60.90 5.13
N SER A 704 32.41 -60.89 6.49
CA SER A 704 31.37 -60.41 7.45
C SER A 704 31.93 -60.42 8.92
N GLU A 705 31.24 -59.73 9.83
CA GLU A 705 31.04 -60.02 11.28
C GLU A 705 32.09 -59.88 12.42
N LEU A 706 31.64 -59.10 13.44
CA LEU A 706 31.59 -59.39 14.90
C LEU A 706 32.86 -59.63 15.76
N ARG A 707 33.05 -58.77 16.80
CA ARG A 707 32.97 -59.11 18.25
C ARG A 707 33.36 -57.97 19.22
N THR A 708 32.95 -58.10 20.48
CA THR A 708 33.28 -57.28 21.67
C THR A 708 34.12 -58.14 22.66
N PRO A 709 34.34 -57.89 23.99
CA PRO A 709 34.01 -56.73 24.87
C PRO A 709 35.09 -56.34 25.95
N ASN A 710 34.73 -55.41 26.87
CA ASN A 710 34.76 -55.57 28.36
C ASN A 710 35.76 -54.76 29.25
N LYS A 711 35.35 -54.58 30.53
CA LYS A 711 36.08 -54.17 31.78
C LYS A 711 36.42 -52.67 31.99
N ASN A 712 36.43 -52.08 33.21
CA ASN A 712 35.91 -52.49 34.55
C ASN A 712 35.84 -51.30 35.55
N GLY A 713 35.02 -51.43 36.63
CA GLY A 713 35.03 -50.58 37.85
C GLY A 713 34.20 -49.29 37.78
N GLY A 714 33.55 -48.77 38.84
CA GLY A 714 33.58 -49.05 40.30
C GLY A 714 33.96 -47.77 41.09
N ILE A 715 33.38 -47.35 42.23
CA ILE A 715 32.56 -48.00 43.28
C ILE A 715 31.71 -46.93 44.04
N ASN A 716 30.47 -47.27 44.44
CA ASN A 716 29.60 -46.82 45.59
C ASN A 716 29.52 -45.31 45.99
N SER A 717 28.56 -44.81 46.79
CA SER A 717 27.61 -45.39 47.77
C SER A 717 26.24 -44.65 47.76
N GLN A 718 25.07 -45.31 47.75
CA GLN A 718 24.24 -45.74 48.92
C GLN A 718 23.67 -44.58 49.79
N LEU A 719 22.42 -44.60 50.33
CA LEU A 719 21.33 -45.60 50.31
C LEU A 719 19.92 -44.95 50.50
N ALA A 720 18.85 -45.64 50.06
CA ALA A 720 17.50 -45.88 50.65
C ALA A 720 16.87 -44.95 51.74
N LEU A 721 15.55 -44.91 52.03
CA LEU A 721 14.25 -45.43 51.53
C LEU A 721 13.19 -44.47 52.15
N GLY A 722 11.98 -44.17 51.65
CA GLY A 722 11.10 -44.77 50.65
C GLY A 722 9.72 -45.07 51.26
N LYS A 723 8.69 -44.24 50.98
CA LYS A 723 7.25 -44.55 51.11
C LYS A 723 6.35 -43.43 50.53
N GLU A 724 5.16 -43.84 50.11
CA GLU A 724 4.03 -43.08 49.50
C GLU A 724 2.82 -43.09 50.46
N PRO A 725 1.66 -42.43 50.17
CA PRO A 725 1.32 -41.47 49.10
C PRO A 725 0.50 -40.23 49.56
N GLN A 726 0.03 -39.45 48.57
CA GLN A 726 -1.11 -38.50 48.53
C GLN A 726 -0.85 -36.98 48.58
N HIS A 727 -1.53 -36.30 47.64
CA HIS A 727 -1.87 -34.88 47.51
C HIS A 727 -1.10 -33.84 48.33
N ASP A 728 -0.30 -32.98 47.67
CA ASP A 728 -0.82 -31.66 47.27
C ASP A 728 0.01 -30.93 46.17
N ASN A 729 -0.60 -29.88 45.60
CA ASN A 729 -0.03 -28.68 44.95
C ASN A 729 1.25 -28.76 44.06
N LEU A 730 1.00 -28.86 42.76
CA LEU A 730 1.43 -27.92 41.70
C LEU A 730 2.63 -26.97 42.01
N ASN A 731 3.82 -27.23 41.43
CA ASN A 731 4.74 -26.17 40.96
C ASN A 731 5.94 -26.67 40.14
N ARG A 732 6.10 -26.15 38.90
CA ARG A 732 7.34 -25.97 38.09
C ARG A 732 6.93 -25.62 36.65
N LEU A 733 7.42 -24.56 36.00
CA LEU A 733 8.27 -23.45 36.46
C LEU A 733 7.90 -22.22 35.62
N ASP A 734 7.39 -21.17 36.24
CA ASP A 734 7.04 -19.92 35.55
C ASP A 734 8.35 -19.21 35.11
N PRO A 735 8.49 -18.73 33.86
CA PRO A 735 9.67 -17.98 33.43
C PRO A 735 9.88 -16.73 34.32
N PRO A 736 11.13 -16.29 34.57
CA PRO A 736 11.40 -15.17 35.46
C PRO A 736 10.72 -13.90 34.95
N ARG A 737 9.67 -13.47 35.67
CA ARG A 737 8.85 -12.30 35.36
C ARG A 737 9.72 -11.04 35.30
N CYS A 738 9.58 -10.26 34.23
CA CYS A 738 10.39 -9.09 33.94
C CYS A 738 9.97 -7.87 34.78
N LEU A 739 8.73 -7.86 35.30
CA LEU A 739 8.30 -6.94 36.37
C LEU A 739 8.09 -7.69 37.69
N LYS A 740 8.82 -7.28 38.74
CA LYS A 740 8.65 -7.74 40.12
C LYS A 740 7.80 -6.76 40.92
N LEU A 741 6.51 -7.07 41.04
CA LEU A 741 5.58 -6.41 41.97
C LEU A 741 5.79 -6.91 43.40
N LEU A 742 5.20 -6.23 44.38
CA LEU A 742 5.05 -6.75 45.75
C LEU A 742 4.05 -7.94 45.80
N PRO A 743 4.10 -8.78 46.85
CA PRO A 743 3.06 -9.77 47.18
C PRO A 743 1.68 -9.11 47.36
N VAL A 744 0.60 -9.87 47.17
CA VAL A 744 -0.77 -9.33 47.28
C VAL A 744 -1.06 -8.86 48.71
N GLU A 745 -0.50 -9.58 49.68
CA GLU A 745 -0.57 -9.32 51.12
C GLU A 745 0.04 -7.97 51.48
N GLU A 746 1.11 -7.55 50.80
CA GLU A 746 1.71 -6.22 50.94
C GLU A 746 0.91 -5.16 50.18
N LEU A 747 0.35 -5.49 49.01
CA LEU A 747 -0.48 -4.58 48.20
C LEU A 747 -1.80 -4.19 48.87
N GLU A 748 -2.41 -5.06 49.69
CA GLU A 748 -3.61 -4.70 50.47
C GLU A 748 -3.32 -3.59 51.51
N HIS A 749 -2.10 -3.59 52.07
CA HIS A 749 -1.64 -2.62 53.06
C HIS A 749 -0.89 -1.43 52.45
N LEU A 750 -0.77 -1.38 51.12
CA LEU A 750 -0.02 -0.34 50.41
C LEU A 750 -0.86 0.94 50.27
N ASP A 751 -0.44 2.00 50.93
CA ASP A 751 -1.04 3.33 50.82
C ASP A 751 -0.37 4.20 49.74
N ILE A 752 -1.17 5.12 49.19
CA ILE A 752 -0.72 6.07 48.18
C ILE A 752 0.18 7.11 48.87
N PRO A 753 1.45 7.27 48.45
CA PRO A 753 2.37 8.18 49.13
C PRO A 753 1.84 9.61 49.17
N VAL A 754 1.83 10.21 50.36
CA VAL A 754 1.51 11.63 50.57
C VAL A 754 2.47 12.46 49.72
N THR A 755 1.90 13.33 48.89
CA THR A 755 2.67 14.15 47.96
C THR A 755 3.31 15.33 48.67
N GLU A 756 4.59 15.18 49.04
CA GLU A 756 5.48 16.33 49.18
C GLU A 756 5.55 17.10 47.86
N GLU A 757 5.56 18.43 47.95
CA GLU A 757 5.74 19.31 46.81
C GLU A 757 7.16 19.17 46.26
N SER A 758 7.29 18.79 44.99
CA SER A 758 8.60 18.60 44.38
C SER A 758 9.19 19.96 44.00
N ASN A 759 10.30 20.35 44.62
CA ASN A 759 11.19 21.44 44.19
C ASN A 759 11.82 21.12 42.82
N GLY A 760 11.00 21.20 41.77
CA GLY A 760 11.39 21.06 40.37
C GLY A 760 11.62 22.42 39.72
N PRO A 761 12.09 22.45 38.45
CA PRO A 761 12.31 23.69 37.72
C PRO A 761 11.02 24.35 37.18
N VAL A 762 9.85 23.77 37.50
CA VAL A 762 8.52 24.30 37.21
C VAL A 762 7.66 24.07 38.45
N ASN A 763 7.21 25.15 39.08
CA ASN A 763 6.37 25.17 40.27
C ASN A 763 4.88 25.16 39.89
N GLN A 764 4.50 25.82 38.79
CA GLN A 764 3.10 25.91 38.33
C GLN A 764 2.99 25.80 36.81
N VAL A 765 1.88 25.21 36.35
CA VAL A 765 1.45 25.26 34.95
C VAL A 765 0.07 25.90 34.88
N LEU A 766 -0.03 27.01 34.16
CA LEU A 766 -1.26 27.70 33.80
C LEU A 766 -1.67 27.29 32.38
N TYR A 767 -2.97 27.09 32.17
CA TYR A 767 -3.50 26.60 30.90
C TYR A 767 -4.19 27.75 30.15
N VAL A 768 -3.68 28.11 28.97
CA VAL A 768 -4.22 29.23 28.18
C VAL A 768 -5.70 29.00 27.88
N SER A 769 -6.52 30.01 28.19
CA SER A 769 -7.96 30.02 27.96
C SER A 769 -8.41 31.30 27.26
N GLU A 770 -9.60 31.26 26.68
CA GLU A 770 -10.21 32.33 25.87
C GLU A 770 -10.35 33.69 26.59
N GLY A 771 -10.29 33.74 27.93
CA GLY A 771 -10.51 34.95 28.73
C GLY A 771 -9.27 35.71 29.21
N GLU A 772 -8.07 35.14 29.15
CA GLU A 772 -6.88 35.72 29.81
C GLU A 772 -5.97 36.55 28.88
N SER A 773 -6.19 36.51 27.56
CA SER A 773 -5.41 37.29 26.59
C SER A 773 -6.16 38.54 26.13
N SER A 774 -5.61 39.73 26.39
CA SER A 774 -6.03 40.98 25.74
C SER A 774 -5.56 41.02 24.28
N PHE A 775 -6.01 40.07 23.46
CA PHE A 775 -5.59 39.95 22.07
C PHE A 775 -6.51 40.76 21.15
N VAL A 776 -5.89 41.60 20.31
CA VAL A 776 -6.59 42.55 19.43
C VAL A 776 -7.53 41.82 18.47
N GLY A 777 -8.76 42.32 18.35
CA GLY A 777 -9.76 41.82 17.41
C GLY A 777 -9.33 41.94 15.95
N ARG A 778 -8.67 40.90 15.43
CA ARG A 778 -8.48 40.62 14.00
C ARG A 778 -8.89 39.18 13.74
N ASN A 779 -9.59 38.95 12.63
CA ASN A 779 -10.08 37.62 12.26
C ASN A 779 -8.89 36.67 12.05
N ALA A 780 -8.68 35.73 12.97
CA ALA A 780 -7.72 34.64 12.80
C ALA A 780 -8.20 33.74 11.64
N THR A 781 -7.45 33.73 10.54
CA THR A 781 -7.73 32.90 9.36
C THR A 781 -7.54 31.42 9.72
N PHE A 782 -8.55 30.60 9.48
CA PHE A 782 -8.59 29.18 9.88
C PHE A 782 -7.80 28.28 8.91
N SER A 783 -6.49 28.50 8.78
CA SER A 783 -5.63 27.81 7.79
C SER A 783 -5.07 26.45 8.25
N LEU A 784 -5.22 26.06 9.52
CA LEU A 784 -4.93 24.69 9.99
C LEU A 784 -6.20 24.00 10.49
N ALA A 785 -6.69 23.01 9.73
CA ALA A 785 -7.86 22.17 10.04
C ALA A 785 -7.71 21.25 11.28
N ARG A 786 -6.77 21.55 12.19
CA ARG A 786 -6.53 20.87 13.47
C ARG A 786 -6.45 21.84 14.66
N PHE A 787 -6.38 23.15 14.45
CA PHE A 787 -6.59 24.13 15.51
C PHE A 787 -8.06 24.56 15.52
N ASN A 788 -8.65 24.59 16.72
CA ASN A 788 -10.08 24.81 16.93
C ASN A 788 -10.32 25.41 18.32
N LEU A 789 -11.58 25.61 18.70
CA LEU A 789 -11.98 26.13 20.01
C LEU A 789 -11.57 25.22 21.18
N PHE A 790 -11.26 23.94 20.96
CA PHE A 790 -10.72 23.04 21.99
C PHE A 790 -9.24 23.31 22.27
N THR A 791 -8.42 23.51 21.24
CA THR A 791 -6.96 23.67 21.37
C THR A 791 -6.53 25.12 21.56
N GLY A 792 -7.33 26.07 21.09
CA GLY A 792 -6.86 27.41 20.74
C GLY A 792 -5.95 27.38 19.49
N ASN A 793 -5.53 28.54 19.02
CA ASN A 793 -4.56 28.68 17.93
C ASN A 793 -3.20 29.10 18.51
N GLN A 794 -2.23 28.19 18.55
CA GLN A 794 -0.89 28.47 19.07
C GLN A 794 0.05 28.85 17.92
N THR A 795 0.65 30.05 17.97
CA THR A 795 1.67 30.49 16.99
C THR A 795 2.96 29.65 17.09
N LEU A 796 3.87 29.78 16.12
CA LEU A 796 5.19 29.13 16.20
C LEU A 796 6.07 29.75 17.29
N GLU A 797 5.96 31.06 17.51
CA GLU A 797 6.62 31.76 18.63
C GLU A 797 6.10 31.24 19.98
N GLN A 798 4.78 31.20 20.19
CA GLN A 798 4.17 30.64 21.41
C GLN A 798 4.51 29.15 21.62
N ARG A 799 4.68 28.39 20.53
CA ARG A 799 5.19 27.01 20.59
C ARG A 799 6.62 27.00 21.11
N ASP A 800 7.52 27.77 20.54
CA ASP A 800 8.93 27.73 20.87
C ASP A 800 9.19 28.28 22.29
N THR A 801 8.55 29.39 22.67
CA THR A 801 8.51 29.93 24.04
C THR A 801 7.97 28.91 25.06
N SER A 802 7.05 28.02 24.67
CA SER A 802 6.50 27.00 25.57
C SER A 802 7.47 25.85 25.92
N PHE A 803 8.64 25.78 25.28
CA PHE A 803 9.75 24.91 25.70
C PHE A 803 10.76 25.61 26.63
N GLU A 804 10.67 26.94 26.82
CA GLU A 804 11.55 27.68 27.72
C GLU A 804 11.10 27.50 29.19
N ILE A 805 11.75 26.59 29.90
CA ILE A 805 11.44 26.28 31.31
C ILE A 805 11.57 27.53 32.21
N LYS A 806 10.46 27.88 32.86
CA LYS A 806 10.30 28.97 33.85
C LYS A 806 9.52 28.40 35.04
N GLU A 807 9.61 29.05 36.21
CA GLU A 807 8.95 28.57 37.44
C GLU A 807 7.41 28.50 37.30
N SER A 808 6.81 29.46 36.60
CA SER A 808 5.42 29.40 36.17
C SER A 808 5.36 29.36 34.65
N MET A 809 4.68 28.34 34.11
CA MET A 809 4.59 28.07 32.67
C MET A 809 3.15 28.25 32.19
N MET A 810 2.93 29.14 31.23
CA MET A 810 1.64 29.29 30.55
C MET A 810 1.66 28.52 29.22
N VAL A 811 0.72 27.59 29.01
CA VAL A 811 0.73 26.67 27.86
C VAL A 811 -0.66 26.31 27.34
N HIS A 812 -0.82 26.14 26.03
CA HIS A 812 -2.01 25.52 25.45
C HIS A 812 -2.08 24.05 25.87
N CYS A 813 -3.25 23.55 26.31
CA CYS A 813 -3.36 22.17 26.81
C CYS A 813 -4.77 21.57 26.67
N GLY A 814 -5.45 21.88 25.57
CA GLY A 814 -6.86 21.53 25.36
C GLY A 814 -7.81 22.26 26.33
N PHE A 815 -9.11 22.17 26.07
CA PHE A 815 -10.15 22.90 26.81
C PHE A 815 -9.88 24.43 26.86
N TYR A 816 -9.44 25.02 25.75
CA TYR A 816 -9.17 26.46 25.60
C TYR A 816 -10.45 27.31 25.73
N SER A 817 -11.52 26.88 25.07
CA SER A 817 -12.88 27.41 25.22
C SER A 817 -13.83 26.33 25.74
N LEU A 818 -14.82 26.74 26.54
CA LEU A 818 -15.95 25.89 26.94
C LEU A 818 -16.77 25.39 25.74
N ASN A 819 -16.75 26.13 24.63
CA ASN A 819 -17.39 25.76 23.37
C ASN A 819 -16.49 24.88 22.47
N GLY A 820 -15.34 24.44 22.97
CA GLY A 820 -14.37 23.63 22.22
C GLY A 820 -14.85 22.23 21.81
N GLY A 821 -15.82 21.68 22.52
CA GLY A 821 -16.20 20.26 22.40
C GLY A 821 -15.52 19.37 23.44
N PHE A 822 -15.57 18.05 23.24
CA PHE A 822 -15.22 17.01 24.21
C PHE A 822 -16.04 17.13 25.50
N LYS A 823 -17.37 17.15 25.37
CA LYS A 823 -18.31 17.28 26.49
C LYS A 823 -18.51 15.94 27.21
N ILE A 824 -18.51 15.98 28.54
CA ILE A 824 -18.76 14.86 29.45
C ILE A 824 -19.96 15.24 30.34
N SER A 825 -20.72 14.26 30.84
CA SER A 825 -21.84 14.51 31.76
C SER A 825 -21.37 15.06 33.12
N ASP A 826 -22.22 15.74 33.87
CA ASP A 826 -21.83 16.29 35.19
C ASP A 826 -21.71 15.20 36.27
N GLU A 827 -22.45 14.09 36.14
CA GLU A 827 -22.23 12.86 36.92
C GLU A 827 -20.85 12.26 36.59
N ASP A 828 -20.55 12.17 35.29
CA ASP A 828 -19.23 11.95 34.67
C ASP A 828 -18.10 12.68 35.41
N LYS A 829 -18.17 14.01 35.37
CA LYS A 829 -17.20 14.91 35.99
C LYS A 829 -17.09 14.68 37.50
N THR A 830 -18.21 14.47 38.19
CA THR A 830 -18.24 14.27 39.64
C THR A 830 -17.51 12.98 40.02
N TYR A 831 -17.76 11.87 39.32
CA TYR A 831 -17.01 10.62 39.50
C TYR A 831 -15.52 10.82 39.20
N MET A 832 -15.18 11.45 38.08
CA MET A 832 -13.80 11.70 37.65
C MET A 832 -13.03 12.66 38.59
N GLN A 833 -13.72 13.56 39.28
CA GLN A 833 -13.14 14.46 40.29
C GLN A 833 -12.84 13.75 41.62
N ALA A 834 -13.49 12.63 41.93
CA ALA A 834 -13.24 11.84 43.14
C ALA A 834 -12.01 10.91 43.02
N CYS A 835 -11.44 10.74 41.83
CA CYS A 835 -10.37 9.78 41.56
C CYS A 835 -8.98 10.28 41.95
N GLU A 836 -8.42 9.80 43.06
CA GLU A 836 -7.00 10.05 43.43
C GLU A 836 -6.00 9.30 42.52
N VAL A 837 -6.37 8.09 42.08
CA VAL A 837 -5.61 7.28 41.12
C VAL A 837 -6.58 6.76 40.05
N VAL A 838 -6.16 6.81 38.78
CA VAL A 838 -6.99 6.33 37.66
C VAL A 838 -6.23 5.47 36.65
N VAL A 839 -6.79 4.31 36.31
CA VAL A 839 -6.50 3.58 35.07
C VAL A 839 -7.50 4.03 34.01
N SER A 840 -7.03 4.45 32.83
CA SER A 840 -7.90 4.94 31.76
C SER A 840 -7.60 4.35 30.38
N THR A 841 -8.65 4.25 29.57
CA THR A 841 -8.62 3.83 28.17
C THR A 841 -9.69 4.56 27.34
N CYS A 842 -9.68 4.43 26.01
CA CYS A 842 -10.74 4.95 25.15
C CYS A 842 -10.96 4.13 23.88
N ALA A 843 -12.18 4.16 23.36
CA ALA A 843 -12.51 3.70 22.01
C ALA A 843 -13.50 4.70 21.36
N PHE A 844 -13.18 5.17 20.15
CA PHE A 844 -13.98 6.15 19.41
C PHE A 844 -14.20 5.66 17.97
N GLY A 845 -15.32 6.04 17.34
CA GLY A 845 -15.64 5.66 15.96
C GLY A 845 -15.94 4.17 15.75
N GLY A 846 -16.49 3.48 16.76
CA GLY A 846 -16.82 2.05 16.70
C GLY A 846 -15.61 1.14 16.88
N GLY A 847 -14.73 1.48 17.83
CA GLY A 847 -13.42 0.86 18.04
C GLY A 847 -13.41 -0.53 18.68
N ASP A 848 -12.31 -0.84 19.37
CA ASP A 848 -12.06 -2.16 19.98
C ASP A 848 -12.99 -2.47 21.17
N ASP A 849 -13.13 -3.76 21.48
CA ASP A 849 -13.90 -4.24 22.63
C ASP A 849 -13.21 -3.90 23.97
N LEU A 850 -14.02 -3.63 25.00
CA LEU A 850 -13.54 -3.15 26.30
C LEU A 850 -13.13 -4.32 27.23
N TYR A 851 -11.87 -4.75 27.10
CA TYR A 851 -11.32 -5.83 27.91
C TYR A 851 -11.28 -5.50 29.40
N GLN A 852 -11.78 -6.42 30.23
CA GLN A 852 -11.82 -6.25 31.69
C GLN A 852 -10.42 -6.37 32.34
N PRO A 853 -10.07 -5.54 33.34
CA PRO A 853 -8.82 -5.67 34.08
C PRO A 853 -8.80 -6.95 34.94
N ILE A 854 -7.68 -7.67 34.91
CA ILE A 854 -7.48 -8.94 35.62
C ILE A 854 -6.26 -8.88 36.56
N GLY A 855 -6.35 -9.52 37.73
CA GLY A 855 -5.28 -9.49 38.73
C GLY A 855 -5.12 -8.13 39.43
N MET A 856 -6.24 -7.49 39.79
CA MET A 856 -6.29 -6.35 40.71
C MET A 856 -6.48 -6.87 42.14
N SER A 857 -5.86 -6.23 43.14
CA SER A 857 -6.11 -6.48 44.57
C SER A 857 -7.41 -5.82 45.04
N GLU A 858 -7.91 -6.20 46.22
CA GLU A 858 -9.10 -5.58 46.81
C GLU A 858 -8.85 -4.10 47.18
N ALA A 859 -7.66 -3.78 47.70
CA ALA A 859 -7.20 -2.40 47.87
C ALA A 859 -7.18 -1.63 46.54
N SER A 860 -6.71 -2.23 45.44
CA SER A 860 -6.74 -1.60 44.10
C SER A 860 -8.15 -1.44 43.53
N LEU A 861 -9.14 -2.24 43.94
CA LEU A 861 -10.54 -2.02 43.57
C LEU A 861 -11.21 -0.90 44.37
N LYS A 862 -10.64 -0.54 45.53
CA LYS A 862 -11.14 0.52 46.43
C LYS A 862 -10.41 1.86 46.24
N LYS A 863 -9.10 1.83 45.99
CA LYS A 863 -8.21 3.01 45.89
C LYS A 863 -7.99 3.53 44.46
N VAL A 864 -8.48 2.83 43.42
CA VAL A 864 -8.21 3.18 42.01
C VAL A 864 -9.49 3.17 41.16
N CYS A 865 -9.72 4.28 40.44
CA CYS A 865 -10.76 4.38 39.42
C CYS A 865 -10.36 3.67 38.12
N TYR A 866 -11.33 3.08 37.40
CA TYR A 866 -11.13 2.50 36.07
C TYR A 866 -12.11 3.18 35.10
N VAL A 867 -11.60 3.99 34.17
CA VAL A 867 -12.45 4.82 33.28
C VAL A 867 -12.21 4.52 31.80
N ALA A 868 -13.30 4.22 31.08
CA ALA A 868 -13.31 3.99 29.64
C ALA A 868 -14.08 5.10 28.92
N PHE A 869 -13.40 5.89 28.09
CA PHE A 869 -14.04 6.95 27.30
C PHE A 869 -14.55 6.40 25.96
N TRP A 870 -15.85 6.53 25.70
CA TRP A 870 -16.51 6.14 24.45
C TRP A 870 -17.20 7.33 23.78
N ASP A 871 -17.49 7.22 22.48
CA ASP A 871 -18.42 8.09 21.76
C ASP A 871 -19.75 7.37 21.49
N GLU A 872 -20.77 8.10 21.08
CA GLU A 872 -22.09 7.53 20.80
C GLU A 872 -22.08 6.47 19.67
N ILE A 873 -21.08 6.53 18.76
CA ILE A 873 -20.86 5.50 17.73
C ILE A 873 -20.31 4.22 18.37
N THR A 874 -19.33 4.31 19.27
CA THR A 874 -18.79 3.14 19.98
C THR A 874 -19.82 2.55 20.92
N LEU A 875 -20.62 3.37 21.62
CA LEU A 875 -21.75 2.91 22.44
C LEU A 875 -22.69 2.00 21.62
N ARG A 876 -23.26 2.52 20.52
CA ARG A 876 -24.16 1.72 19.65
C ARG A 876 -23.47 0.49 19.07
N ALA A 877 -22.18 0.59 18.72
CA ALA A 877 -21.42 -0.53 18.17
C ALA A 877 -21.11 -1.63 19.21
N GLN A 878 -21.15 -1.31 20.50
CA GLN A 878 -20.96 -2.24 21.63
C GLN A 878 -22.31 -2.78 22.14
N GLU A 879 -23.36 -1.97 22.17
CA GLU A 879 -24.75 -2.41 22.40
C GLU A 879 -25.19 -3.45 21.35
N LEU A 880 -24.84 -3.25 20.08
CA LEU A 880 -25.05 -4.24 19.00
C LEU A 880 -24.19 -5.52 19.14
N ALA A 881 -23.18 -5.52 20.01
CA ALA A 881 -22.43 -6.70 20.41
C ALA A 881 -22.96 -7.33 21.73
N ASP A 882 -24.05 -6.78 22.28
CA ASP A 882 -24.65 -7.04 23.60
C ASP A 882 -23.77 -6.66 24.81
N HIS A 883 -22.72 -5.85 24.59
CA HIS A 883 -21.91 -5.22 25.63
C HIS A 883 -22.57 -3.93 26.13
N ARG A 884 -23.69 -4.06 26.86
CA ARG A 884 -24.47 -2.94 27.41
C ARG A 884 -23.83 -2.36 28.67
N ILE A 885 -23.99 -1.05 28.86
CA ILE A 885 -23.67 -0.38 30.13
C ILE A 885 -24.75 -0.74 31.16
N GLY A 886 -24.36 -1.10 32.38
CA GLY A 886 -25.30 -1.33 33.48
C GLY A 886 -25.92 -0.02 34.00
N GLU A 887 -27.02 -0.11 34.75
CA GLU A 887 -27.74 1.06 35.29
C GLU A 887 -26.89 1.97 36.18
N ASN A 888 -25.78 1.45 36.72
CA ASN A 888 -24.79 2.19 37.50
C ASN A 888 -23.72 2.94 36.66
N GLY A 889 -23.77 2.84 35.32
CA GLY A 889 -22.79 3.41 34.39
C GLY A 889 -21.54 2.55 34.18
N PHE A 890 -21.49 1.31 34.67
CA PHE A 890 -20.32 0.44 34.56
C PHE A 890 -20.49 -0.70 33.53
N ILE A 891 -19.37 -1.14 32.96
CA ILE A 891 -19.21 -2.45 32.33
C ILE A 891 -18.09 -3.19 33.07
N GLY A 892 -18.48 -4.12 33.94
CA GLY A 892 -17.56 -4.80 34.85
C GLY A 892 -16.86 -3.81 35.80
N LYS A 893 -15.54 -3.67 35.70
CA LYS A 893 -14.77 -2.70 36.50
C LYS A 893 -14.77 -1.28 35.94
N TRP A 894 -15.01 -1.11 34.64
CA TRP A 894 -14.89 0.19 33.95
C TRP A 894 -16.15 1.03 34.13
N ARG A 895 -16.04 2.26 34.67
CA ARG A 895 -17.04 3.32 34.45
C ARG A 895 -16.93 3.74 32.99
N VAL A 896 -18.04 3.72 32.25
CA VAL A 896 -18.07 4.07 30.84
C VAL A 896 -18.55 5.51 30.70
N VAL A 897 -17.64 6.39 30.27
CA VAL A 897 -17.89 7.83 30.13
C VAL A 897 -18.16 8.14 28.67
N ILE A 898 -19.40 8.56 28.38
CA ILE A 898 -19.82 8.93 27.01
C ILE A 898 -19.43 10.38 26.73
N VAL A 899 -18.58 10.55 25.72
CA VAL A 899 -18.10 11.85 25.25
C VAL A 899 -18.93 12.32 24.06
N ARG A 900 -19.41 13.56 24.13
CA ARG A 900 -20.14 14.27 23.06
C ARG A 900 -19.29 15.38 22.44
N ASP A 901 -19.75 15.86 21.29
CA ASP A 901 -19.16 16.98 20.54
C ASP A 901 -17.64 16.84 20.34
N LEU A 902 -17.21 15.70 19.78
CA LEU A 902 -15.78 15.40 19.61
C LEU A 902 -15.08 16.50 18.78
N PRO A 903 -13.96 17.08 19.26
CA PRO A 903 -13.37 18.27 18.66
C PRO A 903 -12.63 18.01 17.34
N PHE A 904 -12.35 16.75 16.99
CA PHE A 904 -11.64 16.39 15.76
C PHE A 904 -12.41 15.34 14.94
N VAL A 905 -12.28 15.41 13.61
CA VAL A 905 -12.78 14.37 12.69
C VAL A 905 -11.93 13.09 12.76
N ASP A 906 -10.61 13.22 13.00
CA ASP A 906 -9.72 12.07 13.25
C ASP A 906 -9.98 11.48 14.65
N GLN A 907 -10.62 10.33 14.71
CA GLN A 907 -10.88 9.59 15.94
C GLN A 907 -9.61 9.16 16.66
N ARG A 908 -8.51 9.02 15.91
CA ARG A 908 -7.19 8.72 16.46
C ARG A 908 -6.50 9.96 17.07
N LEU A 909 -6.97 11.17 16.75
CA LEU A 909 -6.62 12.41 17.43
C LEU A 909 -7.52 12.66 18.65
N ASN A 910 -8.83 12.38 18.57
CA ASN A 910 -9.71 12.37 19.76
C ASN A 910 -9.18 11.44 20.85
N GLY A 911 -8.72 10.23 20.48
CA GLY A 911 -8.07 9.28 21.38
C GLY A 911 -6.74 9.75 22.00
N LYS A 912 -6.25 10.95 21.68
CA LYS A 912 -5.11 11.57 22.37
C LYS A 912 -5.54 12.37 23.60
N ILE A 913 -6.79 12.84 23.66
CA ILE A 913 -7.29 13.65 24.76
C ILE A 913 -7.25 12.86 26.09
N PRO A 914 -7.92 11.71 26.26
CA PRO A 914 -7.84 10.96 27.52
C PRO A 914 -6.44 10.35 27.77
N LYS A 915 -5.72 10.03 26.69
CA LYS A 915 -4.34 9.51 26.75
C LYS A 915 -3.33 10.50 27.30
N MET A 916 -3.44 11.77 26.92
CA MET A 916 -2.43 12.79 27.22
C MET A 916 -2.90 13.76 28.30
N LEU A 917 -4.13 14.24 28.21
CA LEU A 917 -4.70 15.30 29.03
C LEU A 917 -5.44 14.76 30.27
N SER A 918 -5.02 13.60 30.83
CA SER A 918 -5.67 13.07 32.04
C SER A 918 -5.57 14.03 33.23
N HIS A 919 -4.55 14.88 33.28
CA HIS A 919 -4.43 15.94 34.30
C HIS A 919 -5.44 17.09 34.13
N ARG A 920 -6.06 17.25 32.95
CA ARG A 920 -7.17 18.18 32.69
C ARG A 920 -8.52 17.52 33.00
N LEU A 921 -8.62 16.20 32.77
CA LEU A 921 -9.84 15.40 32.97
C LEU A 921 -10.05 14.94 34.43
N PHE A 922 -8.95 14.64 35.14
CA PHE A 922 -8.95 14.14 36.51
C PHE A 922 -8.11 15.10 37.39
N PRO A 923 -8.64 16.29 37.72
CA PRO A 923 -7.85 17.36 38.35
C PRO A 923 -7.35 17.01 39.76
N GLN A 924 -7.98 16.06 40.46
CA GLN A 924 -7.56 15.58 41.78
C GLN A 924 -6.67 14.31 41.73
N ALA A 925 -6.42 13.75 40.55
CA ALA A 925 -5.63 12.53 40.43
C ALA A 925 -4.14 12.82 40.64
N LYS A 926 -3.55 12.22 41.69
CA LYS A 926 -2.10 12.25 41.93
C LYS A 926 -1.35 11.35 40.93
N TYR A 927 -1.98 10.27 40.48
CA TYR A 927 -1.38 9.29 39.57
C TYR A 927 -2.35 8.82 38.49
N SER A 928 -1.85 8.55 37.29
CA SER A 928 -2.65 7.91 36.24
C SER A 928 -1.88 6.87 35.42
N LEU A 929 -2.62 5.86 34.97
CA LEU A 929 -2.17 4.81 34.06
C LEU A 929 -3.01 4.88 32.77
N TRP A 930 -2.36 5.02 31.63
CA TRP A 930 -3.00 4.85 30.32
C TRP A 930 -2.84 3.42 29.84
N VAL A 931 -3.91 2.83 29.29
CA VAL A 931 -3.88 1.55 28.58
C VAL A 931 -4.56 1.70 27.21
N ASP A 932 -3.85 1.35 26.14
CA ASP A 932 -4.34 1.42 24.76
C ASP A 932 -5.39 0.31 24.49
N SER A 933 -6.57 0.68 23.98
CA SER A 933 -7.79 -0.16 23.84
C SER A 933 -7.57 -1.62 23.44
N LYS A 934 -6.70 -1.85 22.45
CA LYS A 934 -6.26 -3.17 21.95
C LYS A 934 -5.50 -4.06 22.96
N SER A 935 -5.51 -3.72 24.25
CA SER A 935 -4.68 -4.32 25.28
C SER A 935 -5.46 -4.49 26.59
N GLN A 936 -5.50 -5.71 27.11
CA GLN A 936 -6.08 -5.98 28.43
C GLN A 936 -5.05 -5.72 29.53
N PHE A 937 -5.39 -4.91 30.53
CA PHE A 937 -4.56 -4.67 31.71
C PHE A 937 -4.59 -5.88 32.65
N ARG A 938 -3.40 -6.40 33.04
CA ARG A 938 -3.26 -7.70 33.72
C ARG A 938 -2.40 -7.70 34.99
N ARG A 939 -2.09 -6.52 35.54
CA ARG A 939 -1.23 -6.33 36.71
C ARG A 939 -1.85 -5.29 37.63
N ASP A 940 -1.72 -5.50 38.93
CA ASP A 940 -2.27 -4.61 39.94
C ASP A 940 -1.75 -3.16 39.81
N PRO A 941 -2.63 -2.13 39.75
CA PRO A 941 -2.20 -0.75 39.49
C PRO A 941 -1.38 -0.14 40.63
N LEU A 942 -1.65 -0.46 41.91
CA LEU A 942 -0.84 0.03 43.03
C LEU A 942 0.56 -0.58 42.99
N GLY A 943 0.67 -1.89 42.73
CA GLY A 943 1.95 -2.54 42.52
C GLY A 943 2.71 -2.02 41.29
N VAL A 944 2.00 -1.62 40.23
CA VAL A 944 2.61 -1.03 39.03
C VAL A 944 3.11 0.39 39.29
N LEU A 945 2.41 1.19 40.11
CA LEU A 945 2.89 2.50 40.57
C LEU A 945 4.12 2.36 41.46
N GLU A 946 4.11 1.42 42.41
CA GLU A 946 5.24 1.12 43.27
C GLU A 946 6.47 0.71 42.44
N ALA A 947 6.34 -0.30 41.59
CA ALA A 947 7.47 -0.86 40.86
C ALA A 947 8.01 0.02 39.71
N LEU A 948 7.21 0.93 39.15
CA LEU A 948 7.61 1.78 38.01
C LEU A 948 7.80 3.27 38.33
N LEU A 949 7.19 3.80 39.41
CA LEU A 949 7.35 5.18 39.84
C LEU A 949 8.03 5.28 41.21
N TRP A 950 7.47 4.67 42.26
CA TRP A 950 7.91 4.95 43.63
C TRP A 950 9.29 4.34 43.94
N ARG A 951 9.47 3.04 43.73
CA ARG A 951 10.74 2.32 43.91
C ARG A 951 11.91 2.89 43.07
N PRO A 952 11.74 3.27 41.79
CA PRO A 952 12.79 3.93 41.00
C PRO A 952 12.77 5.47 41.09
N HIS A 953 12.07 6.07 42.07
CA HIS A 953 11.90 7.52 42.26
C HIS A 953 11.65 8.31 40.96
N SER A 954 10.83 7.74 40.07
CA SER A 954 10.52 8.27 38.74
C SER A 954 9.11 8.87 38.72
N VAL A 955 8.91 9.99 38.01
CA VAL A 955 7.58 10.62 37.89
C VAL A 955 6.83 10.21 36.63
N PHE A 956 7.51 9.55 35.68
CA PHE A 956 6.94 9.12 34.41
C PHE A 956 7.59 7.82 33.93
N ALA A 957 6.78 6.89 33.44
CA ALA A 957 7.21 5.60 32.92
C ALA A 957 6.48 5.24 31.63
N ILE A 958 7.22 4.73 30.64
CA ILE A 958 6.73 4.41 29.29
C ILE A 958 7.56 3.25 28.70
N SER A 959 6.98 2.44 27.83
CA SER A 959 7.73 1.36 27.16
C SER A 959 8.75 1.93 26.18
N GLU A 960 9.96 1.35 26.14
CA GLU A 960 10.81 1.42 24.95
C GLU A 960 10.07 0.82 23.75
N HIS A 961 10.30 1.35 22.54
CA HIS A 961 9.69 0.80 21.32
C HIS A 961 10.29 -0.58 21.00
N GLY A 962 9.44 -1.57 20.65
CA GLY A 962 9.90 -2.89 20.21
C GLY A 962 10.94 -2.90 19.08
N ALA A 963 10.51 -2.62 17.85
CA ALA A 963 11.36 -2.79 16.65
C ALA A 963 12.39 -1.68 16.36
N ARG A 964 12.04 -0.39 16.45
CA ARG A 964 12.83 0.74 15.91
C ARG A 964 13.41 1.63 17.00
N SER A 965 14.50 2.34 16.73
CA SER A 965 15.29 3.03 17.76
C SER A 965 15.33 4.56 17.67
N SER A 966 15.05 5.16 16.50
CA SER A 966 15.00 6.62 16.30
C SER A 966 13.66 7.10 15.73
N VAL A 967 13.39 8.40 15.82
CA VAL A 967 12.22 9.06 15.20
C VAL A 967 12.23 8.90 13.69
N TYR A 968 13.40 9.02 13.05
CA TYR A 968 13.55 8.89 11.61
C TYR A 968 13.35 7.45 11.10
N ASP A 969 13.75 6.43 11.88
CA ASP A 969 13.40 5.03 11.62
C ASP A 969 11.88 4.81 11.74
N GLU A 970 11.22 5.43 12.74
CA GLU A 970 9.75 5.36 12.89
C GLU A 970 9.04 6.02 11.72
N ALA A 971 9.43 7.23 11.33
CA ALA A 971 8.80 7.97 10.24
C ALA A 971 8.83 7.18 8.91
N LYS A 972 10.00 6.63 8.56
CA LYS A 972 10.14 5.72 7.40
C LYS A 972 9.19 4.51 7.50
N ALA A 973 8.97 3.98 8.69
CA ALA A 973 8.04 2.87 8.95
C ALA A 973 6.57 3.29 9.17
N VAL A 974 6.27 4.57 9.35
CA VAL A 974 4.93 5.16 9.34
C VAL A 974 4.48 5.30 7.89
N VAL A 975 5.31 5.93 7.05
CA VAL A 975 5.05 6.06 5.60
C VAL A 975 4.95 4.67 4.95
N LYS A 976 5.96 3.80 5.12
CA LYS A 976 5.95 2.42 4.56
C LYS A 976 4.80 1.52 5.06
N LYS A 977 4.05 1.92 6.09
CA LYS A 977 2.87 1.19 6.59
C LYS A 977 1.55 1.95 6.39
N ASN A 978 1.54 2.95 5.51
CA ASN A 978 0.40 3.83 5.22
C ASN A 978 -0.30 4.32 6.49
N LYS A 979 0.48 4.61 7.54
CA LYS A 979 -0.01 5.00 8.87
C LYS A 979 -0.32 6.49 8.96
N ALA A 980 0.34 7.32 8.17
CA ALA A 980 0.03 8.73 7.94
C ALA A 980 0.44 9.04 6.49
N LYS A 981 -0.03 10.16 5.94
CA LYS A 981 0.37 10.57 4.60
C LYS A 981 1.87 10.91 4.56
N PRO A 982 2.57 10.72 3.42
CA PRO A 982 3.98 11.08 3.29
C PRO A 982 4.24 12.55 3.65
N GLU A 983 3.41 13.46 3.14
CA GLU A 983 3.60 14.91 3.26
C GLU A 983 3.42 15.38 4.71
N GLU A 984 2.43 14.85 5.43
CA GLU A 984 2.23 15.16 6.86
C GLU A 984 3.44 14.73 7.72
N VAL A 985 4.06 13.59 7.39
CA VAL A 985 5.24 13.09 8.11
C VAL A 985 6.48 13.89 7.74
N GLU A 986 6.60 14.30 6.47
CA GLU A 986 7.72 15.11 5.99
C GLU A 986 7.72 16.51 6.60
N VAL A 987 6.58 17.21 6.64
CA VAL A 987 6.44 18.51 7.32
C VAL A 987 6.88 18.41 8.79
N GLN A 988 6.46 17.34 9.50
CA GLN A 988 6.89 17.11 10.88
C GLN A 988 8.42 16.93 11.00
N LEU A 989 9.02 16.07 10.16
CA LEU A 989 10.45 15.82 10.20
C LEU A 989 11.29 17.03 9.79
N ASN A 990 10.81 17.83 8.84
CA ASN A 990 11.54 19.01 8.36
C ASN A 990 11.53 20.13 9.42
N GLN A 991 10.44 20.31 10.16
CA GLN A 991 10.48 21.15 11.37
C GLN A 991 11.44 20.58 12.41
N TYR A 992 11.41 19.27 12.69
CA TYR A 992 12.29 18.69 13.72
C TYR A 992 13.78 18.76 13.36
N ARG A 993 14.13 18.68 12.07
CA ARG A 993 15.48 18.96 11.57
C ARG A 993 15.86 20.43 11.74
N LYS A 994 14.97 21.37 11.38
CA LYS A 994 15.17 22.81 11.56
C LYS A 994 15.36 23.19 13.04
N ASP A 995 14.61 22.53 13.93
CA ASP A 995 14.71 22.70 15.39
C ASP A 995 15.98 22.05 15.98
N GLY A 996 16.71 21.22 15.21
CA GLY A 996 17.99 20.61 15.61
C GLY A 996 17.92 19.20 16.21
N LEU A 997 16.81 18.46 16.05
CA LEU A 997 16.65 17.10 16.60
C LEU A 997 17.72 16.15 16.03
N PRO A 998 18.57 15.52 16.86
CA PRO A 998 19.63 14.63 16.38
C PRO A 998 19.09 13.27 15.90
N GLU A 999 19.65 12.72 14.82
CA GLU A 999 19.29 11.38 14.28
C GLU A 999 19.81 10.20 15.14
N VAL A 1000 19.99 10.39 16.44
CA VAL A 1000 20.52 9.37 17.36
C VAL A 1000 19.52 8.26 17.65
N LYS A 1001 20.03 7.03 17.76
CA LYS A 1001 19.24 5.83 18.09
C LYS A 1001 19.10 5.57 19.60
N ARG A 1002 19.78 6.36 20.44
CA ARG A 1002 19.76 6.27 21.91
C ARG A 1002 19.92 7.65 22.54
N PHE A 1003 19.20 7.89 23.64
CA PHE A 1003 19.43 9.01 24.56
C PHE A 1003 19.95 8.44 25.89
N SER A 1004 21.08 8.94 26.38
CA SER A 1004 21.71 8.51 27.65
C SER A 1004 21.80 6.97 27.80
N GLY A 1005 22.14 6.28 26.73
CA GLY A 1005 22.23 4.81 26.67
C GLY A 1005 20.91 4.05 26.54
N LYS A 1006 19.75 4.65 26.84
CA LYS A 1006 18.41 4.07 26.60
C LYS A 1006 17.95 4.29 25.16
N LYS A 1007 16.97 3.53 24.70
CA LYS A 1007 16.43 3.63 23.32
C LYS A 1007 15.71 4.98 23.12
N ALA A 1008 16.04 5.72 22.06
CA ALA A 1008 15.49 7.07 21.87
C ALA A 1008 13.98 7.05 21.53
N LEU A 1009 13.51 5.99 20.87
CA LEU A 1009 12.10 5.81 20.51
C LEU A 1009 11.32 4.99 21.55
N CYS A 1010 10.18 5.53 22.00
CA CYS A 1010 9.25 4.89 22.94
C CYS A 1010 7.93 4.44 22.28
N GLU A 1011 7.18 3.59 22.97
CA GLU A 1011 5.88 3.06 22.53
C GLU A 1011 4.80 3.32 23.60
N ALA A 1012 3.99 4.33 23.33
CA ALA A 1012 2.98 4.86 24.25
C ALA A 1012 1.72 3.99 24.41
N SER A 1013 1.81 2.66 24.36
CA SER A 1013 0.61 1.80 24.55
C SER A 1013 0.29 1.57 26.03
N VAL A 1014 1.27 1.77 26.91
CA VAL A 1014 1.08 1.94 28.36
C VAL A 1014 1.90 3.14 28.79
N ILE A 1015 1.31 4.03 29.59
CA ILE A 1015 1.97 5.17 30.22
C ILE A 1015 1.59 5.13 31.69
N VAL A 1016 2.55 5.30 32.61
CA VAL A 1016 2.30 5.39 34.06
C VAL A 1016 2.95 6.67 34.55
N ARG A 1017 2.22 7.54 35.26
CA ARG A 1017 2.70 8.90 35.58
C ARG A 1017 2.18 9.43 36.92
N LYS A 1018 3.05 10.15 37.63
CA LYS A 1018 2.71 11.05 38.74
C LYS A 1018 2.38 12.42 38.15
N HIS A 1019 1.26 13.00 38.56
CA HIS A 1019 0.89 14.35 38.19
C HIS A 1019 1.71 15.36 39.02
N THR A 1020 2.55 16.11 38.31
CA THR A 1020 3.38 17.20 38.81
C THR A 1020 3.32 18.33 37.77
N PRO A 1021 3.66 19.58 38.10
CA PRO A 1021 3.68 20.67 37.12
C PRO A 1021 4.53 20.32 35.88
N LEU A 1022 5.75 19.83 36.10
CA LEU A 1022 6.65 19.42 35.03
C LEU A 1022 6.12 18.22 34.20
N THR A 1023 5.47 17.22 34.82
CA THR A 1023 4.83 16.12 34.08
C THR A 1023 3.65 16.62 33.25
N ASN A 1024 2.83 17.52 33.80
CA ASN A 1024 1.66 18.05 33.11
C ASN A 1024 2.09 18.90 31.89
N LEU A 1025 3.12 19.75 32.05
CA LEU A 1025 3.76 20.48 30.94
C LEU A 1025 4.23 19.55 29.82
N LEU A 1026 4.99 18.49 30.15
CA LEU A 1026 5.43 17.48 29.18
C LEU A 1026 4.25 16.90 28.39
N MET A 1027 3.14 16.61 29.06
CA MET A 1027 1.94 16.06 28.42
C MET A 1027 1.19 17.09 27.56
N CYS A 1028 1.14 18.36 27.96
CA CYS A 1028 0.58 19.45 27.15
C CYS A 1028 1.39 19.65 25.85
N LEU A 1029 2.72 19.77 25.95
CA LEU A 1029 3.60 19.96 24.80
C LEU A 1029 3.53 18.78 23.83
N TRP A 1030 3.48 17.55 24.34
CA TRP A 1030 3.30 16.35 23.52
C TRP A 1030 1.94 16.32 22.81
N PHE A 1031 0.86 16.75 23.47
CA PHE A 1031 -0.45 16.89 22.83
C PHE A 1031 -0.42 17.94 21.72
N ASN A 1032 0.14 19.12 21.97
CA ASN A 1032 0.21 20.22 20.99
C ASN A 1032 1.00 19.83 19.73
N GLU A 1033 2.12 19.13 19.89
CA GLU A 1033 2.91 18.60 18.77
C GLU A 1033 2.17 17.53 17.94
N VAL A 1034 1.31 16.74 18.58
CA VAL A 1034 0.49 15.70 17.93
C VAL A 1034 -0.76 16.29 17.25
N VAL A 1035 -1.29 17.41 17.76
CA VAL A 1035 -2.30 18.24 17.08
C VAL A 1035 -1.69 18.91 15.85
N ARG A 1036 -0.57 19.63 16.02
CA ARG A 1036 0.05 20.46 14.98
C ARG A 1036 0.52 19.66 13.76
N PHE A 1037 1.11 18.49 13.97
CA PHE A 1037 1.79 17.74 12.89
C PHE A 1037 1.10 16.44 12.48
N THR A 1038 1.18 15.37 13.28
CA THR A 1038 0.55 14.08 12.96
C THR A 1038 -0.04 13.44 14.20
N SER A 1039 -1.16 12.71 14.07
CA SER A 1039 -1.70 11.93 15.20
C SER A 1039 -0.77 10.76 15.62
N ARG A 1040 0.41 10.60 14.99
CA ARG A 1040 1.43 9.56 15.27
C ARG A 1040 2.36 9.99 16.41
N ASP A 1041 1.76 10.02 17.60
CA ASP A 1041 2.35 10.18 18.94
C ASP A 1041 3.76 9.60 19.19
N GLN A 1042 4.16 8.54 18.48
CA GLN A 1042 5.52 7.96 18.53
C GLN A 1042 6.61 8.86 17.92
N LEU A 1043 6.26 9.77 16.99
CA LEU A 1043 7.18 10.72 16.38
C LEU A 1043 7.44 11.92 17.30
N SER A 1044 6.39 12.45 17.91
CA SER A 1044 6.44 13.65 18.76
C SER A 1044 7.06 13.40 20.14
N PHE A 1045 6.88 12.22 20.74
CA PHE A 1045 7.35 11.98 22.13
C PHE A 1045 8.85 12.19 22.32
N PRO A 1046 9.76 11.59 21.50
CA PRO A 1046 11.19 11.77 21.70
C PRO A 1046 11.64 13.20 21.41
N TYR A 1047 10.97 13.88 20.47
CA TYR A 1047 11.23 15.29 20.16
C TYR A 1047 10.90 16.20 21.35
N VAL A 1048 9.71 16.07 21.95
CA VAL A 1048 9.32 16.88 23.12
C VAL A 1048 10.22 16.59 24.31
N LEU A 1049 10.53 15.32 24.57
CA LEU A 1049 11.45 14.93 25.64
C LEU A 1049 12.86 15.55 25.46
N TRP A 1050 13.38 15.48 24.23
CA TRP A 1050 14.67 16.07 23.88
C TRP A 1050 14.68 17.59 24.03
N ARG A 1051 13.68 18.30 23.47
CA ARG A 1051 13.64 19.76 23.47
C ARG A 1051 13.36 20.35 24.86
N LEU A 1052 12.56 19.66 25.68
CA LEU A 1052 12.24 20.12 27.03
C LEU A 1052 13.46 20.08 27.97
N ASN A 1053 14.38 19.13 27.77
CA ASN A 1053 15.74 18.96 28.37
C ASN A 1053 15.84 18.88 29.92
N ALA A 1054 14.90 19.45 30.68
CA ALA A 1054 14.80 19.37 32.13
C ALA A 1054 14.22 18.03 32.62
N PHE A 1055 13.56 17.27 31.74
CA PHE A 1055 12.77 16.09 32.13
C PHE A 1055 13.62 14.82 32.32
N LYS A 1056 14.35 14.74 33.44
CA LYS A 1056 15.35 13.69 33.70
C LYS A 1056 14.80 12.39 34.29
N TYR A 1057 13.66 12.44 34.98
CA TYR A 1057 13.14 11.33 35.80
C TYR A 1057 12.21 10.35 35.03
N ILE A 1058 12.70 9.78 33.92
CA ILE A 1058 11.97 8.80 33.08
C ILE A 1058 12.44 7.36 33.26
N ASN A 1059 11.48 6.52 33.69
CA ASN A 1059 11.56 5.08 33.61
C ASN A 1059 11.08 4.57 32.24
N ALA A 1060 11.93 4.72 31.23
CA ALA A 1060 11.75 4.03 29.94
C ALA A 1060 12.01 2.53 30.16
N PHE A 1061 10.95 1.74 30.28
CA PHE A 1061 11.00 0.33 30.68
C PHE A 1061 11.04 -0.62 29.47
N PRO A 1062 11.68 -1.80 29.59
CA PRO A 1062 11.87 -2.70 28.46
C PRO A 1062 10.56 -3.35 28.00
N VAL A 1063 10.58 -3.85 26.75
CA VAL A 1063 9.43 -4.50 26.10
C VAL A 1063 8.88 -5.68 26.90
N CYS A 1064 9.71 -6.39 27.68
CA CYS A 1064 9.23 -7.47 28.54
C CYS A 1064 8.37 -6.95 29.70
N THR A 1065 8.69 -5.81 30.31
CA THR A 1065 7.85 -5.15 31.31
C THR A 1065 6.50 -4.77 30.70
N ARG A 1066 6.49 -4.25 29.47
CA ARG A 1066 5.22 -3.99 28.76
C ARG A 1066 4.39 -5.26 28.53
N LYS A 1067 5.02 -6.36 28.10
CA LYS A 1067 4.36 -7.68 27.96
C LYS A 1067 3.88 -8.25 29.30
N ASP A 1068 4.52 -7.86 30.40
CA ASP A 1068 4.05 -8.22 31.74
C ASP A 1068 2.82 -7.43 32.16
N LEU A 1069 2.74 -6.13 31.84
CA LEU A 1069 1.64 -5.22 32.19
C LEU A 1069 0.33 -5.49 31.43
N VAL A 1070 0.40 -5.91 30.16
CA VAL A 1070 -0.79 -6.07 29.29
C VAL A 1070 -0.75 -7.31 28.41
N ASN A 1071 -1.91 -7.97 28.24
CA ASN A 1071 -2.12 -8.89 27.12
C ASN A 1071 -2.40 -8.03 25.87
N SER A 1072 -1.70 -8.28 24.76
CA SER A 1072 -1.95 -7.59 23.49
C SER A 1072 -3.01 -8.36 22.70
N MET A 1073 -4.23 -7.84 22.64
CA MET A 1073 -5.38 -8.50 22.00
C MET A 1073 -5.47 -8.17 20.50
N GLY A 1074 -4.93 -7.03 20.08
CA GLY A 1074 -5.01 -6.55 18.70
C GLY A 1074 -6.25 -5.68 18.47
N HIS A 1075 -6.39 -5.16 17.25
CA HIS A 1075 -7.57 -4.38 16.87
C HIS A 1075 -8.63 -5.28 16.24
N ILE A 1076 -9.83 -5.33 16.82
CA ILE A 1076 -10.96 -6.10 16.27
C ILE A 1076 -11.67 -5.28 15.18
N ARG A 1077 -11.73 -3.95 15.35
CA ARG A 1077 -12.39 -3.02 14.41
C ARG A 1077 -11.46 -1.84 14.12
N LYS A 1078 -11.32 -1.46 12.85
CA LYS A 1078 -10.67 -0.20 12.48
C LYS A 1078 -11.65 0.94 12.76
N ALA A 1079 -11.28 1.87 13.66
CA ALA A 1079 -12.07 3.07 13.93
C ALA A 1079 -12.37 3.83 12.63
N LYS A 1080 -13.64 4.17 12.42
CA LYS A 1080 -14.09 4.88 11.22
C LYS A 1080 -13.93 6.40 11.42
N PRO A 1081 -13.58 7.18 10.38
CA PRO A 1081 -13.74 8.63 10.43
C PRO A 1081 -15.21 9.00 10.69
N LEU A 1082 -15.46 10.12 11.37
CA LEU A 1082 -16.80 10.68 11.43
C LEU A 1082 -17.25 11.03 10.01
N GLN A 1083 -18.36 10.42 9.56
CA GLN A 1083 -19.06 10.92 8.39
C GLN A 1083 -19.71 12.25 8.76
N LEU A 1084 -19.40 13.30 8.01
CA LEU A 1084 -20.10 14.58 8.09
C LEU A 1084 -21.57 14.35 7.72
N GLN A 1085 -22.44 14.32 8.72
CA GLN A 1085 -23.87 14.52 8.49
C GLN A 1085 -24.06 15.94 7.95
N ARG A 1086 -24.73 16.04 6.80
CA ARG A 1086 -25.26 17.27 6.20
C ARG A 1086 -26.77 17.27 6.37
#